data_AF-A0A0A7CLN8-F1
#
_entry.id   AF-A0A0A7CLN8-F1
#
_cell.length_a   1.000
_cell.length_b   1.000
_cell.length_c   1.000
_cell.angle_alpha   90.00
_cell.angle_beta   90.00
_cell.angle_gamma   90.00
#
_symmetry.space_group_name_H-M   'P 1'
#
loop_
_entity.id
_entity.type
_entity.pdbx_description
1 polymer ?
#
loop_
_entity_poly.entity_id
_entity_poly.type
_entity_poly.pdbx_seq_one_letter_code
_entity_poly.pdbx_strand_id
1 'polypeptide(L)'
;MGRCAWIAAAVAAVAGATQQAVTQLYSVQGRDIPLSIAPGTEPIDAIEAFRRTHNLSTAFIQQALHRFCGPLPCTRTVPVVFSVVISGDAAPIGLFELLEHQEPADAVAAFCKRHKLSRDFQLNMLSSICEQPMLKCTRWRAIVLQQAFSSDGGASLGTLTLYDDDEPADAVFAFLQPWFPDASDLEPKLRHVLGHVCGRVACSRTVPRLYHRRIQGPDDVDFGWLDIFYGQEPIDVIAALAPTLARDAQLSLLHTVCQDRLVSPSCTRDRPVVFSAPVQFDAEGAGLHLTLYAGDEVADVVYRLGRTHNLTTAMRHGLFDALCNRPPITCTRGQAKIYERTIGDDHGGALGMLTIMDGDEPADRVYAFAAAHGLATEGRNALLNSVCHELRRQENITCHRFAPLVVQVPIKKNASDPAPLGYVEVLEGDEPVDAVHRFGVQHNLDEEEQRSITQGICDAFDLPCTRSRSLVYVAPVGDDRVPFFGDEEPADVVLWYGRLRNWTFHERQNWLHALCGLERAAQPWLNCTRAEARLFHVPVMETATEKLGTLEIFEDQEPVDVVYAFMDKHDLFQTAPLNETLLNITCSHVPCVRQRPRRILFSLQATYAGLPHKIEYVPPEDDWVCTEAHGHRKCQHYVQVRADAYCAKYMPSWTACPDIIGAALRSHLDVYEAAMWRGKDLYAKLGLVKGATSDEIEHAYHIRVLRYNNATEPQKYEKLQAAYDTLHDPVKKYYYDLPCMKFFGLCGKRQPDGGISITTDN
;
A
#
# COMPACT_ATOMS: atom_id res chain seq x y z
N MET A 1 59.23 52.93 -38.09
CA MET A 1 60.04 53.67 -39.10
C MET A 1 59.11 54.19 -40.17
N GLY A 2 59.09 55.50 -40.40
CA GLY A 2 58.21 56.14 -41.39
C GLY A 2 57.93 57.58 -40.97
N ARG A 3 58.69 58.53 -41.53
CA ARG A 3 58.61 59.98 -41.31
C ARG A 3 57.61 60.63 -42.30
N CYS A 4 57.28 61.89 -42.00
CA CYS A 4 56.71 62.95 -42.86
C CYS A 4 55.17 62.88 -43.05
N ALA A 5 54.40 63.96 -43.05
CA ALA A 5 54.68 65.41 -43.06
C ALA A 5 53.48 66.17 -42.46
N TRP A 6 53.75 67.39 -41.98
CA TRP A 6 52.78 68.38 -41.52
C TRP A 6 52.16 69.14 -42.71
N ILE A 7 50.84 69.34 -42.71
CA ILE A 7 50.18 70.45 -43.40
C ILE A 7 49.07 70.99 -42.48
N ALA A 8 49.13 72.29 -42.21
CA ALA A 8 48.13 73.04 -41.47
C ALA A 8 47.20 73.83 -42.42
N ALA A 9 46.03 74.17 -41.87
CA ALA A 9 45.05 75.19 -42.27
C ALA A 9 43.79 74.69 -43.01
N ALA A 10 42.64 74.83 -42.34
CA ALA A 10 41.63 75.84 -42.69
C ALA A 10 40.49 75.82 -41.64
N VAL A 11 40.39 76.90 -40.87
CA VAL A 11 39.22 77.23 -40.05
C VAL A 11 38.16 77.81 -40.98
N ALA A 12 36.98 77.18 -41.05
CA ALA A 12 35.80 77.79 -41.66
C ALA A 12 35.03 78.59 -40.59
N ALA A 13 34.87 79.88 -40.87
CA ALA A 13 34.17 80.85 -40.05
C ALA A 13 32.65 80.59 -40.00
N VAL A 14 32.11 80.68 -38.79
CA VAL A 14 30.68 80.78 -38.50
C VAL A 14 30.22 82.22 -38.77
N ALA A 15 29.16 82.38 -39.55
CA ALA A 15 28.46 83.65 -39.70
C ALA A 15 27.76 84.01 -38.37
N GLY A 16 28.24 85.06 -37.71
CA GLY A 16 27.72 85.54 -36.44
C GLY A 16 26.43 86.35 -36.60
N ALA A 17 25.36 85.87 -35.99
CA ALA A 17 24.37 86.75 -35.38
C ALA A 17 24.83 87.00 -33.94
N THR A 18 25.11 88.25 -33.58
CA THR A 18 25.48 88.64 -32.22
C THR A 18 24.28 88.50 -31.29
N GLN A 19 24.10 87.30 -30.72
CA GLN A 19 23.20 87.08 -29.59
C GLN A 19 23.88 87.65 -28.34
N GLN A 20 23.24 88.61 -27.68
CA GLN A 20 23.74 89.17 -26.42
C GLN A 20 23.53 88.17 -25.28
N ALA A 21 24.47 88.11 -24.34
CA ALA A 21 24.32 87.31 -23.13
C ALA A 21 23.05 87.74 -22.37
N VAL A 22 22.28 86.77 -21.89
CA VAL A 22 21.09 87.06 -21.07
C VAL A 22 21.55 87.22 -19.63
N THR A 23 21.21 88.35 -19.01
CA THR A 23 21.57 88.65 -17.62
C THR A 23 20.31 88.80 -16.77
N GLN A 24 20.28 88.15 -15.61
CA GLN A 24 19.24 88.30 -14.60
C GLN A 24 19.89 88.66 -13.25
N LEU A 25 19.27 89.57 -12.50
CA LEU A 25 19.73 89.97 -11.17
C LEU A 25 19.04 89.11 -10.12
N TYR A 26 19.82 88.56 -9.19
CA TYR A 26 19.31 87.82 -8.03
C TYR A 26 19.82 88.44 -6.74
N SER A 27 18.91 88.61 -5.77
CA SER A 27 19.26 89.12 -4.45
C SER A 27 19.86 87.99 -3.61
N VAL A 28 21.15 88.08 -3.33
CA VAL A 28 21.92 87.14 -2.50
C VAL A 28 22.39 87.90 -1.27
N GLN A 29 21.93 87.49 -0.07
CA GLN A 29 22.30 88.13 1.20
C GLN A 29 22.09 89.66 1.22
N GLY A 30 21.03 90.14 0.55
CA GLY A 30 20.69 91.57 0.48
C GLY A 30 21.46 92.38 -0.56
N ARG A 31 22.25 91.74 -1.44
CA ARG A 31 22.92 92.38 -2.58
C ARG A 31 22.45 91.76 -3.90
N ASP A 32 22.17 92.60 -4.89
CA ASP A 32 21.77 92.14 -6.23
C ASP A 32 23.02 91.77 -7.03
N ILE A 33 23.17 90.48 -7.33
CA ILE A 33 24.28 89.92 -8.08
C ILE A 33 23.79 89.48 -9.47
N PRO A 34 24.43 89.92 -10.56
CA PRO A 34 24.03 89.50 -11.91
C PRO A 34 24.53 88.10 -12.24
N LEU A 35 23.61 87.22 -12.64
CA LEU A 35 23.93 85.97 -13.35
C LEU A 35 23.81 86.24 -14.85
N SER A 36 24.94 86.19 -15.57
CA SER A 36 24.99 86.38 -17.02
C SER A 36 25.36 85.07 -17.71
N ILE A 37 24.53 84.60 -18.63
CA ILE A 37 24.74 83.34 -19.36
C ILE A 37 25.06 83.67 -20.82
N ALA A 38 26.23 83.22 -21.28
CA ALA A 38 26.68 83.43 -22.66
C ALA A 38 25.93 82.51 -23.64
N PRO A 39 25.71 82.95 -24.90
CA PRO A 39 25.13 82.10 -25.94
C PRO A 39 25.99 80.84 -26.15
N GLY A 40 25.35 79.67 -26.20
CA GLY A 40 26.02 78.37 -26.35
C GLY A 40 26.49 77.71 -25.04
N THR A 41 26.38 78.41 -23.89
CA THR A 41 26.52 77.77 -22.57
C THR A 41 25.18 77.21 -22.14
N GLU A 42 25.14 75.95 -21.69
CA GLU A 42 23.91 75.36 -21.17
C GLU A 42 23.49 76.11 -19.90
N PRO A 43 22.27 76.71 -19.86
CA PRO A 43 21.89 77.58 -18.75
C PRO A 43 21.92 76.91 -17.37
N ILE A 44 21.62 75.60 -17.29
CA ILE A 44 21.64 74.88 -16.01
C ILE A 44 23.03 74.80 -15.37
N ASP A 45 24.11 74.65 -16.15
CA ASP A 45 25.46 74.57 -15.60
C ASP A 45 25.92 75.92 -15.06
N ALA A 46 25.59 77.00 -15.76
CA ALA A 46 25.88 78.36 -15.32
C ALA A 46 25.09 78.72 -14.06
N ILE A 47 23.81 78.30 -13.98
CA ILE A 47 22.96 78.46 -12.79
C ILE A 47 23.51 77.65 -11.60
N GLU A 48 23.95 76.42 -11.83
CA GLU A 48 24.52 75.57 -10.77
C GLU A 48 25.88 76.10 -10.26
N ALA A 49 26.75 76.56 -11.16
CA ALA A 49 28.00 77.21 -10.78
C ALA A 49 27.75 78.47 -9.94
N PHE A 50 26.76 79.30 -10.32
CA PHE A 50 26.34 80.47 -9.55
C PHE A 50 25.77 80.07 -8.17
N ARG A 51 24.93 79.03 -8.13
CA ARG A 51 24.36 78.50 -6.88
C ARG A 51 25.46 78.05 -5.91
N ARG A 52 26.45 77.28 -6.38
CA ARG A 52 27.57 76.80 -5.56
C ARG A 52 28.43 77.95 -5.05
N THR A 53 28.75 78.91 -5.92
CA THR A 53 29.58 80.07 -5.58
C THR A 53 28.94 80.95 -4.50
N HIS A 54 27.61 81.04 -4.50
CA HIS A 54 26.84 81.88 -3.59
C HIS A 54 26.12 81.11 -2.48
N ASN A 55 26.40 79.80 -2.34
CA ASN A 55 25.81 78.89 -1.36
C ASN A 55 24.27 78.98 -1.27
N LEU A 56 23.62 78.99 -2.44
CA LEU A 56 22.17 79.12 -2.57
C LEU A 56 21.46 77.76 -2.48
N SER A 57 20.20 77.76 -2.05
CA SER A 57 19.38 76.54 -1.92
C SER A 57 19.08 75.89 -3.26
N THR A 58 18.78 74.59 -3.28
CA THR A 58 18.43 73.85 -4.51
C THR A 58 17.15 74.37 -5.18
N ALA A 59 16.23 74.98 -4.42
CA ALA A 59 15.02 75.64 -4.94
C ALA A 59 15.33 76.82 -5.90
N PHE A 60 16.52 77.45 -5.75
CA PHE A 60 16.98 78.50 -6.65
C PHE A 60 17.11 78.01 -8.10
N ILE A 61 17.55 76.75 -8.30
CA ILE A 61 17.83 76.20 -9.63
C ILE A 61 16.57 76.24 -10.50
N GLN A 62 15.43 75.77 -9.98
CA GLN A 62 14.15 75.75 -10.70
C GLN A 62 13.65 77.17 -11.01
N GLN A 63 13.78 78.09 -10.05
CA GLN A 63 13.39 79.48 -10.22
C GLN A 63 14.26 80.20 -11.27
N ALA A 64 15.56 79.93 -11.27
CA ALA A 64 16.50 80.51 -12.22
C ALA A 64 16.33 79.92 -13.62
N LEU A 65 16.21 78.59 -13.73
CA LEU A 65 15.96 77.91 -14.99
C LEU A 65 14.74 78.47 -15.72
N HIS A 66 13.62 78.64 -15.02
CA HIS A 66 12.40 79.17 -15.64
C HIS A 66 12.59 80.58 -16.25
N ARG A 67 13.47 81.41 -15.66
CA ARG A 67 13.75 82.77 -16.16
C ARG A 67 14.72 82.79 -17.35
N PHE A 68 15.62 81.80 -17.46
CA PHE A 68 16.60 81.72 -18.54
C PHE A 68 16.16 80.84 -19.71
N CYS A 69 15.36 79.79 -19.47
CA CYS A 69 14.92 78.83 -20.51
C CYS A 69 13.76 79.35 -21.39
N GLY A 70 13.27 80.57 -21.15
CA GLY A 70 12.41 81.29 -22.09
C GLY A 70 13.22 81.98 -23.21
N PRO A 71 14.20 82.83 -22.88
CA PRO A 71 15.03 83.53 -23.87
C PRO A 71 16.23 82.73 -24.42
N LEU A 72 16.68 81.66 -23.76
CA LEU A 72 17.76 80.78 -24.20
C LEU A 72 17.26 79.34 -24.43
N PRO A 73 17.78 78.60 -25.42
CA PRO A 73 17.47 77.18 -25.58
C PRO A 73 18.14 76.38 -24.45
N CYS A 74 17.34 75.82 -23.55
CA CYS A 74 17.81 74.84 -22.58
C CYS A 74 17.64 73.45 -23.16
N THR A 75 18.75 72.70 -23.27
CA THR A 75 18.72 71.31 -23.73
C THR A 75 18.57 70.32 -22.57
N ARG A 76 18.87 70.75 -21.34
CA ARG A 76 18.71 69.92 -20.13
C ARG A 76 18.36 70.74 -18.88
N THR A 77 17.76 70.04 -17.93
CA THR A 77 17.32 70.59 -16.64
C THR A 77 18.20 70.16 -15.48
N VAL A 78 19.23 69.36 -15.75
CA VAL A 78 20.14 68.77 -14.76
C VAL A 78 21.58 69.18 -15.10
N PRO A 79 22.37 69.69 -14.13
CA PRO A 79 23.72 70.16 -14.40
C PRO A 79 24.72 69.01 -14.58
N VAL A 80 25.83 69.26 -15.25
CA VAL A 80 26.98 68.35 -15.31
C VAL A 80 27.79 68.51 -14.03
N VAL A 81 27.97 67.42 -13.29
CA VAL A 81 28.75 67.42 -12.04
C VAL A 81 30.20 67.01 -12.27
N PHE A 82 30.50 66.36 -13.39
CA PHE A 82 31.85 65.97 -13.78
C PHE A 82 31.94 65.84 -15.30
N SER A 83 33.01 66.38 -15.88
CA SER A 83 33.31 66.19 -17.30
C SER A 83 34.81 65.99 -17.51
N VAL A 84 35.16 65.14 -18.46
CA VAL A 84 36.56 64.85 -18.81
C VAL A 84 36.65 64.46 -20.27
N VAL A 85 37.70 64.90 -20.96
CA VAL A 85 37.98 64.45 -22.33
C VAL A 85 38.62 63.07 -22.26
N ILE A 86 37.94 62.06 -22.77
CA ILE A 86 38.46 60.70 -22.86
C ILE A 86 39.26 60.58 -24.14
N SER A 87 40.54 60.22 -24.01
CA SER A 87 41.45 60.03 -25.13
C SER A 87 41.82 58.56 -25.27
N GLY A 88 41.89 58.07 -26.51
CA GLY A 88 42.46 56.78 -26.84
C GLY A 88 43.90 56.93 -27.34
N ASP A 89 44.53 55.83 -27.71
CA ASP A 89 45.95 55.76 -28.07
C ASP A 89 46.35 56.63 -29.29
N ALA A 90 45.39 57.08 -30.10
CA ALA A 90 45.66 57.86 -31.32
C ALA A 90 44.80 59.13 -31.51
N ALA A 91 43.72 59.33 -30.75
CA ALA A 91 42.83 60.49 -30.88
C ALA A 91 41.92 60.68 -29.65
N PRO A 92 41.38 61.89 -29.39
CA PRO A 92 40.30 62.06 -28.42
C PRO A 92 39.08 61.24 -28.86
N ILE A 93 38.61 60.33 -28.00
CA ILE A 93 37.44 59.47 -28.23
C ILE A 93 36.16 60.31 -28.13
N GLY A 94 36.11 61.21 -27.14
CA GLY A 94 34.97 62.11 -26.92
C GLY A 94 35.00 62.80 -25.57
N LEU A 95 34.11 63.76 -25.35
CA LEU A 95 33.86 64.36 -24.05
C LEU A 95 32.91 63.46 -23.25
N PHE A 96 33.36 63.00 -22.09
CA PHE A 96 32.51 62.34 -21.12
C PHE A 96 31.87 63.38 -20.21
N GLU A 97 30.56 63.30 -20.02
CA GLU A 97 29.79 64.18 -19.16
C GLU A 97 28.94 63.31 -18.22
N LEU A 98 29.03 63.60 -16.92
CA LEU A 98 28.22 62.98 -15.88
C LEU A 98 27.24 64.01 -15.34
N LEU A 99 25.94 63.72 -15.47
CA LEU A 99 24.89 64.58 -14.94
C LEU A 99 24.67 64.38 -13.44
N GLU A 100 24.18 65.41 -12.75
CA GLU A 100 23.77 65.31 -11.35
C GLU A 100 22.71 64.21 -11.18
N HIS A 101 22.86 63.36 -10.16
CA HIS A 101 22.01 62.19 -9.89
C HIS A 101 22.13 61.02 -10.89
N GLN A 102 23.00 61.09 -11.90
CA GLN A 102 23.31 59.95 -12.76
C GLN A 102 24.38 59.06 -12.11
N GLU A 103 24.17 57.74 -12.14
CA GLU A 103 25.19 56.80 -11.66
C GLU A 103 26.38 56.74 -12.63
N PRO A 104 27.62 56.89 -12.16
CA PRO A 104 28.81 56.83 -13.01
C PRO A 104 28.91 55.55 -13.84
N ALA A 105 28.53 54.38 -13.30
CA ALA A 105 28.54 53.12 -14.03
C ALA A 105 27.68 53.15 -15.31
N ASP A 106 26.47 53.72 -15.24
CA ASP A 106 25.58 53.83 -16.41
C ASP A 106 26.08 54.85 -17.42
N ALA A 107 26.56 56.00 -16.94
CA ALA A 107 27.10 57.05 -17.80
C ALA A 107 28.31 56.52 -18.59
N VAL A 108 29.21 55.82 -17.91
CA VAL A 108 30.40 55.20 -18.51
C VAL A 108 30.00 54.10 -19.48
N ALA A 109 29.02 53.26 -19.15
CA ALA A 109 28.49 52.24 -20.06
C ALA A 109 27.86 52.84 -21.32
N ALA A 110 27.04 53.87 -21.17
CA ALA A 110 26.41 54.57 -22.28
C ALA A 110 27.45 55.23 -23.20
N PHE A 111 28.49 55.85 -22.61
CA PHE A 111 29.62 56.39 -23.36
C PHE A 111 30.38 55.29 -24.12
N CYS A 112 30.77 54.20 -23.43
CA CYS A 112 31.47 53.09 -24.06
C CYS A 112 30.66 52.44 -25.18
N LYS A 113 29.35 52.25 -24.98
CA LYS A 113 28.42 51.73 -25.99
C LYS A 113 28.33 52.64 -27.22
N ARG A 114 28.20 53.97 -27.01
CA ARG A 114 28.16 54.96 -28.10
C ARG A 114 29.44 54.95 -28.94
N HIS A 115 30.58 54.73 -28.30
CA HIS A 115 31.90 54.74 -28.93
C HIS A 115 32.44 53.34 -29.28
N LYS A 116 31.63 52.28 -29.08
CA LYS A 116 32.00 50.86 -29.33
C LYS A 116 33.29 50.42 -28.64
N LEU A 117 33.49 50.86 -27.40
CA LEU A 117 34.67 50.54 -26.59
C LEU A 117 34.47 49.19 -25.88
N SER A 118 35.59 48.51 -25.56
CA SER A 118 35.56 47.21 -24.89
C SER A 118 35.13 47.31 -23.43
N ARG A 119 34.70 46.17 -22.88
CA ARG A 119 34.34 46.04 -21.46
C ARG A 119 35.51 46.37 -20.53
N ASP A 120 36.72 45.93 -20.86
CA ASP A 120 37.91 46.23 -20.07
C ASP A 120 38.19 47.74 -20.02
N PHE A 121 37.99 48.43 -21.14
CA PHE A 121 38.09 49.90 -21.18
C PHE A 121 37.03 50.55 -20.29
N GLN A 122 35.78 50.04 -20.34
CA GLN A 122 34.68 50.52 -19.51
C GLN A 122 34.99 50.38 -18.01
N LEU A 123 35.52 49.23 -17.57
CA LEU A 123 35.85 48.97 -16.16
C LEU A 123 37.00 49.87 -15.68
N ASN A 124 38.05 50.04 -16.50
CA ASN A 124 39.16 50.91 -16.19
C ASN A 124 38.72 52.39 -16.11
N MET A 125 37.90 52.83 -17.07
CA MET A 125 37.32 54.18 -17.09
C MET A 125 36.44 54.41 -15.85
N LEU A 126 35.61 53.44 -15.48
CA LEU A 126 34.78 53.52 -14.28
C LEU A 126 35.63 53.62 -13.01
N SER A 127 36.68 52.78 -12.86
CA SER A 127 37.60 52.87 -11.72
C SER A 127 38.21 54.25 -11.58
N SER A 128 38.76 54.79 -12.68
CA SER A 128 39.39 56.11 -12.69
C SER A 128 38.43 57.26 -12.36
N ILE A 129 37.17 57.15 -12.78
CA ILE A 129 36.12 58.15 -12.48
C ILE A 129 35.64 58.02 -11.03
N CYS A 130 35.48 56.80 -10.52
CA CYS A 130 35.04 56.54 -9.15
C CYS A 130 36.08 56.89 -8.09
N GLU A 131 37.36 56.98 -8.45
CA GLU A 131 38.44 57.45 -7.58
C GLU A 131 38.43 58.98 -7.36
N GLN A 132 37.61 59.72 -8.10
CA GLN A 132 37.53 61.18 -7.95
C GLN A 132 36.86 61.55 -6.61
N PRO A 133 37.48 62.40 -5.76
CA PRO A 133 36.98 62.70 -4.40
C PRO A 133 35.56 63.30 -4.34
N MET A 134 35.14 63.91 -5.44
CA MET A 134 33.86 64.64 -5.56
C MET A 134 32.73 63.76 -6.10
N LEU A 135 33.00 62.52 -6.49
CA LEU A 135 32.04 61.58 -7.05
C LEU A 135 31.75 60.44 -6.09
N LYS A 136 30.48 60.05 -6.01
CA LYS A 136 30.05 58.87 -5.25
C LYS A 136 29.51 57.85 -6.22
N CYS A 137 30.31 56.83 -6.52
CA CYS A 137 29.84 55.64 -7.20
C CYS A 137 29.12 54.74 -6.20
N THR A 138 27.86 54.44 -6.47
CA THR A 138 27.06 53.52 -5.65
C THR A 138 27.17 52.09 -6.15
N ARG A 139 27.58 51.89 -7.41
CA ARG A 139 27.77 50.57 -8.01
C ARG A 139 28.83 50.55 -9.11
N TRP A 140 29.31 49.34 -9.39
CA TRP A 140 30.37 49.04 -10.38
C TRP A 140 29.84 48.44 -11.69
N ARG A 141 28.55 48.10 -11.73
CA ARG A 141 27.90 47.40 -12.83
C ARG A 141 26.83 48.31 -13.41
N ALA A 142 26.73 48.42 -14.72
CA ALA A 142 25.75 49.30 -15.36
C ALA A 142 24.42 48.56 -15.54
N ILE A 143 23.29 49.25 -15.39
CA ILE A 143 21.97 48.65 -15.59
C ILE A 143 21.66 48.66 -17.07
N VAL A 144 21.41 47.48 -17.64
CA VAL A 144 21.02 47.30 -19.04
C VAL A 144 19.50 47.27 -19.19
N LEU A 145 18.80 46.68 -18.20
CA LEU A 145 17.36 46.61 -18.16
C LEU A 145 16.89 46.73 -16.72
N GLN A 146 15.89 47.57 -16.48
CA GLN A 146 15.17 47.61 -15.21
C GLN A 146 13.68 47.65 -15.52
N GLN A 147 12.96 46.59 -15.15
CA GLN A 147 11.55 46.46 -15.50
C GLN A 147 10.74 45.87 -14.35
N ALA A 148 9.63 46.52 -14.01
CA ALA A 148 8.66 46.00 -13.05
C ALA A 148 7.79 44.91 -13.69
N PHE A 149 7.55 43.84 -12.95
CA PHE A 149 6.66 42.75 -13.35
C PHE A 149 5.53 42.59 -12.34
N SER A 150 4.36 42.17 -12.82
CA SER A 150 3.18 41.87 -12.01
C SER A 150 2.64 40.49 -12.36
N SER A 151 2.01 39.83 -11.39
CA SER A 151 1.30 38.57 -11.59
C SER A 151 0.02 38.78 -12.40
N ASP A 152 -0.59 37.68 -12.85
CA ASP A 152 -1.83 37.70 -13.62
C ASP A 152 -3.01 38.30 -12.81
N GLY A 153 -2.92 38.29 -11.47
CA GLY A 153 -3.87 38.92 -10.56
C GLY A 153 -3.57 40.38 -10.22
N GLY A 154 -2.57 41.00 -10.87
CA GLY A 154 -2.17 42.39 -10.66
C GLY A 154 -1.27 42.65 -9.45
N ALA A 155 -0.85 41.60 -8.72
CA ALA A 155 0.09 41.75 -7.61
C ALA A 155 1.51 41.99 -8.15
N SER A 156 2.24 42.95 -7.59
CA SER A 156 3.62 43.24 -8.02
C SER A 156 4.57 42.11 -7.65
N LEU A 157 5.30 41.56 -8.64
CA LEU A 157 6.39 40.58 -8.46
C LEU A 157 7.74 41.27 -8.17
N GLY A 158 7.75 42.61 -8.15
CA GLY A 158 8.96 43.42 -7.98
C GLY A 158 9.56 43.86 -9.31
N THR A 159 10.82 44.32 -9.25
CA THR A 159 11.54 44.87 -10.41
C THR A 159 12.75 44.01 -10.75
N LEU A 160 12.75 43.43 -11.95
CA LEU A 160 13.91 42.74 -12.51
C LEU A 160 14.94 43.79 -12.92
N THR A 161 16.14 43.69 -12.37
CA THR A 161 17.28 44.54 -12.74
C THR A 161 18.36 43.64 -13.35
N LEU A 162 18.75 43.94 -14.59
CA LEU A 162 19.84 43.26 -15.29
C LEU A 162 21.01 44.21 -15.42
N TYR A 163 22.18 43.73 -15.03
CA TYR A 163 23.44 44.42 -15.22
C TYR A 163 24.13 43.98 -16.53
N ASP A 164 25.18 44.71 -16.91
CA ASP A 164 25.89 44.55 -18.18
C ASP A 164 26.80 43.32 -18.29
N ASP A 165 27.04 42.65 -17.16
CA ASP A 165 27.76 41.38 -17.02
C ASP A 165 26.86 40.22 -16.57
N ASP A 166 25.54 40.45 -16.42
CA ASP A 166 24.59 39.36 -16.14
C ASP A 166 24.27 38.56 -17.41
N GLU A 167 24.18 37.24 -17.29
CA GLU A 167 23.43 36.44 -18.25
C GLU A 167 21.93 36.59 -17.95
N PRO A 168 21.11 37.11 -18.88
CA PRO A 168 19.71 37.36 -18.59
C PRO A 168 18.91 36.11 -18.19
N ALA A 169 19.29 34.92 -18.69
CA ALA A 169 18.65 33.67 -18.28
C ALA A 169 18.78 33.38 -16.76
N ASP A 170 19.95 33.62 -16.18
CA ASP A 170 20.20 33.38 -14.75
C ASP A 170 19.46 34.39 -13.89
N ALA A 171 19.53 35.66 -14.27
CA ALA A 171 18.92 36.75 -13.52
C ALA A 171 17.38 36.68 -13.57
N VAL A 172 16.78 36.29 -14.71
CA VAL A 172 15.34 36.05 -14.81
C VAL A 172 14.93 34.86 -13.94
N PHE A 173 15.70 33.77 -13.95
CA PHE A 173 15.40 32.62 -13.10
C PHE A 173 15.45 32.99 -11.61
N ALA A 174 16.54 33.61 -11.17
CA ALA A 174 16.72 34.04 -9.78
C ALA A 174 15.64 35.03 -9.31
N PHE A 175 15.12 35.86 -10.23
CA PHE A 175 13.99 36.75 -9.95
C PHE A 175 12.66 36.01 -9.80
N LEU A 176 12.39 34.98 -10.61
CA LEU A 176 11.10 34.27 -10.63
C LEU A 176 11.00 33.17 -9.58
N GLN A 177 12.10 32.46 -9.29
CA GLN A 177 12.10 31.28 -8.41
C GLN A 177 11.47 31.53 -7.02
N PRO A 178 11.69 32.66 -6.32
CA PRO A 178 11.06 32.90 -5.01
C PRO A 178 9.53 33.01 -5.07
N TRP A 179 8.97 33.37 -6.23
CA TRP A 179 7.53 33.55 -6.44
C TRP A 179 6.85 32.30 -6.97
N PHE A 180 7.59 31.45 -7.67
CA PHE A 180 7.09 30.22 -8.30
C PHE A 180 8.01 29.04 -7.91
N PRO A 181 7.83 28.48 -6.70
CA PRO A 181 8.66 27.36 -6.24
C PRO A 181 8.38 26.06 -7.00
N ASP A 182 7.16 25.89 -7.51
CA ASP A 182 6.75 24.71 -8.27
C ASP A 182 7.16 24.82 -9.75
N ALA A 183 7.81 23.78 -10.26
CA ALA A 183 8.36 23.76 -11.62
C ALA A 183 7.26 23.94 -12.70
N SER A 184 6.07 23.38 -12.48
CA SER A 184 4.95 23.48 -13.43
C SER A 184 4.49 24.92 -13.66
N ASP A 185 4.61 25.77 -12.65
CA ASP A 185 4.20 27.18 -12.71
C ASP A 185 5.37 28.08 -13.16
N LEU A 186 6.59 27.73 -12.74
CA LEU A 186 7.80 28.47 -13.08
C LEU A 186 8.14 28.37 -14.57
N GLU A 187 8.11 27.18 -15.17
CA GLU A 187 8.50 26.96 -16.56
C GLU A 187 7.79 27.87 -17.59
N PRO A 188 6.45 27.96 -17.61
CA PRO A 188 5.77 28.82 -18.58
C PRO A 188 6.08 30.30 -18.36
N LYS A 189 6.20 30.75 -17.11
CA LYS A 189 6.56 32.14 -16.77
C LYS A 189 8.00 32.46 -17.14
N LEU A 190 8.93 31.54 -16.86
CA LEU A 190 10.33 31.64 -17.23
C LEU A 190 10.49 31.78 -18.74
N ARG A 191 9.88 30.91 -19.54
CA ARG A 191 9.93 31.01 -21.01
C ARG A 191 9.38 32.33 -21.53
N HIS A 192 8.27 32.80 -20.96
CA HIS A 192 7.65 34.06 -21.37
C HIS A 192 8.51 35.28 -21.05
N VAL A 193 8.94 35.42 -19.78
CA VAL A 193 9.76 36.57 -19.34
C VAL A 193 11.11 36.55 -20.04
N LEU A 194 11.74 35.38 -20.18
CA LEU A 194 13.02 35.24 -20.87
C LEU A 194 12.89 35.61 -22.35
N GLY A 195 11.83 35.19 -23.04
CA GLY A 195 11.57 35.60 -24.43
C GLY A 195 11.41 37.11 -24.58
N HIS A 196 10.72 37.76 -23.63
CA HIS A 196 10.56 39.22 -23.60
C HIS A 196 11.88 39.95 -23.33
N VAL A 197 12.69 39.45 -22.40
CA VAL A 197 13.98 40.03 -22.01
C VAL A 197 15.02 39.85 -23.13
N CYS A 198 15.15 38.63 -23.66
CA CYS A 198 16.11 38.31 -24.72
C CYS A 198 15.78 38.97 -26.07
N GLY A 199 14.55 39.46 -26.26
CA GLY A 199 14.21 40.32 -27.39
C GLY A 199 14.78 41.74 -27.30
N ARG A 200 15.27 42.16 -26.12
CA ARG A 200 15.78 43.52 -25.84
C ARG A 200 17.24 43.55 -25.41
N VAL A 201 17.70 42.50 -24.74
CA VAL A 201 19.08 42.31 -24.28
C VAL A 201 19.63 41.04 -24.90
N ALA A 202 20.91 41.05 -25.28
CA ALA A 202 21.54 39.86 -25.83
C ALA A 202 21.64 38.77 -24.76
N CYS A 203 21.09 37.59 -25.03
CA CYS A 203 21.22 36.40 -24.20
C CYS A 203 22.21 35.44 -24.84
N SER A 204 23.18 34.93 -24.07
CA SER A 204 24.08 33.89 -24.57
C SER A 204 23.43 32.51 -24.52
N ARG A 205 22.42 32.32 -23.67
CA ARG A 205 21.70 31.04 -23.52
C ARG A 205 20.25 31.19 -23.08
N THR A 206 19.50 30.11 -23.24
CA THR A 206 18.08 30.01 -22.87
C THR A 206 17.82 29.17 -21.63
N VAL A 207 18.82 28.38 -21.19
CA VAL A 207 18.73 27.56 -19.98
C VAL A 207 19.51 28.26 -18.85
N PRO A 208 18.87 28.61 -17.73
CA PRO A 208 19.54 29.19 -16.58
C PRO A 208 20.58 28.25 -15.97
N ARG A 209 21.63 28.84 -15.39
CA ARG A 209 22.73 28.15 -14.71
C ARG A 209 22.55 28.50 -13.25
N LEU A 210 22.28 27.47 -12.48
CA LEU A 210 21.95 27.57 -11.07
C LEU A 210 23.21 27.55 -10.21
N TYR A 211 24.27 26.91 -10.69
CA TYR A 211 25.54 26.79 -9.98
C TYR A 211 26.72 26.94 -10.93
N HIS A 212 27.75 27.64 -10.47
CA HIS A 212 29.03 27.78 -11.17
C HIS A 212 30.16 27.94 -10.16
N ARG A 213 30.94 26.87 -9.91
CA ARG A 213 32.14 26.95 -9.07
C ARG A 213 33.23 26.01 -9.57
N ARG A 214 34.49 26.39 -9.35
CA ARG A 214 35.64 25.53 -9.60
C ARG A 214 35.78 24.52 -8.46
N ILE A 215 35.94 23.26 -8.80
CA ILE A 215 36.03 22.16 -7.85
C ILE A 215 37.48 21.69 -7.75
N GLN A 216 38.05 21.84 -6.56
CA GLN A 216 39.35 21.29 -6.20
C GLN A 216 39.09 20.16 -5.21
N GLY A 217 39.61 18.96 -5.47
CA GLY A 217 39.47 17.85 -4.54
C GLY A 217 40.62 17.76 -3.55
N PRO A 218 40.70 16.64 -2.82
CA PRO A 218 41.86 16.33 -1.98
C PRO A 218 43.15 16.37 -2.82
N ASP A 219 44.24 16.89 -2.25
CA ASP A 219 45.56 17.02 -2.88
C ASP A 219 45.66 18.02 -4.05
N ASP A 220 44.86 19.10 -4.05
CA ASP A 220 44.88 20.17 -5.08
C ASP A 220 44.58 19.69 -6.51
N VAL A 221 43.99 18.50 -6.67
CA VAL A 221 43.55 18.00 -7.97
C VAL A 221 42.38 18.86 -8.46
N ASP A 222 42.59 19.53 -9.60
CA ASP A 222 41.58 20.37 -10.25
C ASP A 222 40.63 19.50 -11.08
N PHE A 223 39.38 19.40 -10.64
CA PHE A 223 38.31 18.70 -11.36
C PHE A 223 37.57 19.60 -12.35
N GLY A 224 37.99 20.87 -12.48
CA GLY A 224 37.40 21.83 -13.40
C GLY A 224 36.20 22.57 -12.81
N TRP A 225 35.33 23.07 -13.70
CA TRP A 225 34.15 23.84 -13.33
C TRP A 225 32.91 22.94 -13.22
N LEU A 226 32.21 23.04 -12.09
CA LEU A 226 30.89 22.45 -11.92
C LEU A 226 29.84 23.48 -12.33
N ASP A 227 29.26 23.27 -13.51
CA ASP A 227 28.12 24.02 -14.01
C ASP A 227 26.85 23.17 -13.88
N ILE A 228 25.87 23.65 -13.11
CA ILE A 228 24.56 23.00 -12.98
C ILE A 228 23.52 23.90 -13.62
N PHE A 229 22.85 23.39 -14.65
CA PHE A 229 21.79 24.09 -15.35
C PHE A 229 20.41 23.68 -14.85
N TYR A 230 19.43 24.57 -15.04
CA TYR A 230 18.04 24.29 -14.70
C TYR A 230 17.53 23.04 -15.42
N GLY A 231 16.85 22.16 -14.67
CA GLY A 231 16.37 20.86 -15.15
C GLY A 231 17.38 19.71 -15.01
N GLN A 232 18.61 19.97 -14.54
CA GLN A 232 19.57 18.92 -14.24
C GLN A 232 19.53 18.53 -12.76
N GLU A 233 19.65 17.23 -12.49
CA GLU A 233 19.87 16.76 -11.11
C GLU A 233 21.33 16.96 -10.71
N PRO A 234 21.62 17.67 -9.61
CA PRO A 234 22.98 17.96 -9.15
C PRO A 234 23.87 16.72 -9.00
N ILE A 235 23.35 15.61 -8.46
CA ILE A 235 24.18 14.41 -8.25
C ILE A 235 24.62 13.75 -9.57
N ASP A 236 23.83 13.84 -10.65
CA ASP A 236 24.24 13.31 -11.95
C ASP A 236 25.37 14.14 -12.55
N VAL A 237 25.27 15.47 -12.44
CA VAL A 237 26.31 16.39 -12.94
C VAL A 237 27.61 16.19 -12.15
N ILE A 238 27.53 16.04 -10.83
CA ILE A 238 28.67 15.75 -9.96
C ILE A 238 29.32 14.40 -10.34
N ALA A 239 28.52 13.36 -10.54
CA ALA A 239 29.03 12.04 -10.93
C ALA A 239 29.68 12.05 -12.32
N ALA A 240 29.17 12.86 -13.26
CA ALA A 240 29.73 13.01 -14.60
C ALA A 240 31.02 13.83 -14.63
N LEU A 241 31.14 14.86 -13.78
CA LEU A 241 32.33 15.75 -13.72
C LEU A 241 33.61 14.99 -13.35
N ALA A 242 33.49 14.04 -12.41
CA ALA A 242 34.63 13.33 -11.87
C ALA A 242 34.26 11.86 -11.54
N PRO A 243 34.26 10.95 -12.54
CA PRO A 243 33.89 9.55 -12.31
C PRO A 243 34.85 8.83 -11.34
N THR A 244 36.05 9.37 -11.14
CA THR A 244 37.06 8.88 -10.18
C THR A 244 36.87 9.42 -8.77
N LEU A 245 35.96 10.37 -8.55
CA LEU A 245 35.70 10.91 -7.22
C LEU A 245 35.01 9.85 -6.37
N ALA A 246 35.59 9.55 -5.19
CA ALA A 246 35.00 8.60 -4.26
C ALA A 246 33.58 9.03 -3.85
N ARG A 247 32.73 8.04 -3.55
CA ARG A 247 31.30 8.26 -3.27
C ARG A 247 31.06 9.24 -2.12
N ASP A 248 31.84 9.18 -1.06
CA ASP A 248 31.72 10.09 0.09
C ASP A 248 32.04 11.54 -0.28
N ALA A 249 33.03 11.75 -1.16
CA ALA A 249 33.37 13.07 -1.67
C ALA A 249 32.29 13.62 -2.62
N GLN A 250 31.66 12.76 -3.44
CA GLN A 250 30.49 13.15 -4.24
C GLN A 250 29.32 13.59 -3.36
N LEU A 251 29.03 12.85 -2.28
CA LEU A 251 27.96 13.19 -1.34
C LEU A 251 28.24 14.48 -0.57
N SER A 252 29.49 14.71 -0.16
CA SER A 252 29.90 15.96 0.49
C SER A 252 29.76 17.17 -0.45
N LEU A 253 30.16 17.01 -1.71
CA LEU A 253 29.99 18.04 -2.73
C LEU A 253 28.51 18.30 -3.04
N LEU A 254 27.69 17.24 -3.15
CA LEU A 254 26.25 17.34 -3.32
C LEU A 254 25.63 18.16 -2.19
N HIS A 255 25.95 17.84 -0.93
CA HIS A 255 25.44 18.59 0.23
C HIS A 255 25.81 20.09 0.15
N THR A 256 27.04 20.40 -0.25
CA THR A 256 27.50 21.80 -0.45
C THR A 256 26.73 22.51 -1.56
N VAL A 257 26.48 21.82 -2.67
CA VAL A 257 25.72 22.34 -3.82
C VAL A 257 24.26 22.56 -3.46
N CYS A 258 23.64 21.62 -2.74
CA CYS A 258 22.23 21.67 -2.35
C CYS A 258 21.91 22.70 -1.27
N GLN A 259 22.93 23.28 -0.62
CA GLN A 259 22.77 24.46 0.24
C GLN A 259 22.61 25.76 -0.54
N ASP A 260 22.95 25.78 -1.84
CA ASP A 260 22.72 26.94 -2.68
C ASP A 260 21.21 27.10 -2.93
N ARG A 261 20.67 28.31 -2.67
CA ARG A 261 19.24 28.59 -2.76
C ARG A 261 18.67 28.34 -4.16
N LEU A 262 19.47 28.57 -5.21
CA LEU A 262 19.02 28.38 -6.59
C LEU A 262 18.95 26.89 -6.97
N VAL A 263 19.84 26.07 -6.39
CA VAL A 263 19.99 24.65 -6.73
C VAL A 263 19.14 23.76 -5.83
N SER A 264 18.92 24.15 -4.58
CA SER A 264 18.25 23.34 -3.55
C SER A 264 16.95 22.67 -4.03
N PRO A 265 16.05 23.36 -4.78
CA PRO A 265 14.83 22.71 -5.28
C PRO A 265 15.04 21.62 -6.34
N SER A 266 16.21 21.60 -6.99
CA SER A 266 16.58 20.57 -7.97
C SER A 266 17.31 19.38 -7.34
N CYS A 267 17.62 19.41 -6.04
CA CYS A 267 18.24 18.32 -5.30
C CYS A 267 17.18 17.32 -4.82
N THR A 268 16.76 16.41 -5.71
CA THR A 268 15.69 15.45 -5.40
C THR A 268 16.22 14.12 -4.87
N ARG A 269 17.52 13.85 -5.07
CA ARG A 269 18.12 12.55 -4.71
C ARG A 269 19.60 12.63 -4.39
N ASP A 270 20.08 11.59 -3.70
CA ASP A 270 21.45 11.44 -3.25
C ASP A 270 22.29 10.52 -4.14
N ARG A 271 21.66 9.67 -4.97
CA ARG A 271 22.32 8.70 -5.86
C ARG A 271 22.13 9.06 -7.33
N PRO A 272 23.18 8.95 -8.16
CA PRO A 272 23.08 9.18 -9.60
C PRO A 272 22.27 8.07 -10.28
N VAL A 273 21.56 8.40 -11.36
CA VAL A 273 20.86 7.40 -12.18
C VAL A 273 21.89 6.74 -13.09
N VAL A 274 21.99 5.42 -13.01
CA VAL A 274 22.89 4.63 -13.89
C VAL A 274 22.16 4.06 -15.10
N PHE A 275 20.85 3.89 -15.00
CA PHE A 275 20.00 3.44 -16.09
C PHE A 275 18.57 3.94 -15.86
N SER A 276 17.94 4.46 -16.91
CA SER A 276 16.53 4.81 -16.91
C SER A 276 15.98 4.64 -18.32
N ALA A 277 14.99 3.76 -18.48
CA ALA A 277 14.38 3.52 -19.77
C ALA A 277 12.95 2.97 -19.63
N PRO A 278 12.06 3.25 -20.60
CA PRO A 278 10.84 2.48 -20.74
C PRO A 278 11.17 1.04 -21.17
N VAL A 279 10.53 0.08 -20.53
CA VAL A 279 10.62 -1.35 -20.76
C VAL A 279 9.28 -1.82 -21.29
N GLN A 280 9.28 -2.39 -22.49
CA GLN A 280 8.10 -2.98 -23.10
C GLN A 280 8.28 -4.50 -23.19
N PHE A 281 7.24 -5.24 -22.79
CA PHE A 281 7.22 -6.70 -22.87
C PHE A 281 6.42 -7.20 -24.08
N ASP A 282 5.52 -6.36 -24.60
CA ASP A 282 4.67 -6.59 -25.77
C ASP A 282 4.63 -5.33 -26.66
N ALA A 283 4.25 -5.51 -27.92
CA ALA A 283 4.21 -4.42 -28.91
C ALA A 283 3.04 -3.44 -28.67
N GLU A 284 2.06 -3.82 -27.85
CA GLU A 284 0.81 -3.07 -27.64
C GLU A 284 0.66 -2.52 -26.21
N GLY A 285 1.54 -2.88 -25.27
CA GLY A 285 1.47 -2.45 -23.88
C GLY A 285 2.13 -1.11 -23.59
N ALA A 286 1.63 -0.44 -22.54
CA ALA A 286 2.27 0.74 -21.98
C ALA A 286 3.66 0.37 -21.46
N GLY A 287 4.69 1.08 -21.94
CA GLY A 287 6.06 0.87 -21.46
C GLY A 287 6.17 1.16 -19.97
N LEU A 288 6.73 0.22 -19.21
CA LEU A 288 7.01 0.38 -17.78
C LEU A 288 8.32 1.13 -17.61
N HIS A 289 8.35 2.17 -16.79
CA HIS A 289 9.59 2.92 -16.58
C HIS A 289 10.44 2.24 -15.51
N LEU A 290 11.63 1.76 -15.89
CA LEU A 290 12.61 1.20 -14.96
C LEU A 290 13.74 2.21 -14.74
N THR A 291 14.01 2.51 -13.47
CA THR A 291 15.13 3.37 -13.05
C THR A 291 16.04 2.60 -12.08
N LEU A 292 17.33 2.62 -12.35
CA LEU A 292 18.39 2.10 -11.48
C LEU A 292 19.28 3.24 -11.01
N TYR A 293 19.56 3.27 -9.72
CA TYR A 293 20.52 4.19 -9.12
C TYR A 293 21.86 3.49 -8.88
N ALA A 294 22.95 4.26 -8.80
CA ALA A 294 24.25 3.68 -8.48
C ALA A 294 24.23 2.97 -7.12
N GLY A 295 24.74 1.74 -7.10
CA GLY A 295 24.75 0.86 -5.92
C GLY A 295 23.46 0.07 -5.69
N ASP A 296 22.44 0.23 -6.53
CA ASP A 296 21.28 -0.68 -6.50
C ASP A 296 21.68 -2.08 -6.95
N GLU A 297 21.18 -3.10 -6.24
CA GLU A 297 21.22 -4.48 -6.76
C GLU A 297 20.06 -4.66 -7.74
N VAL A 298 20.40 -5.01 -8.99
CA VAL A 298 19.43 -5.16 -10.08
C VAL A 298 18.35 -6.18 -9.71
N ALA A 299 18.71 -7.29 -9.07
CA ALA A 299 17.77 -8.32 -8.66
C ALA A 299 16.65 -7.75 -7.77
N ASP A 300 16.97 -6.87 -6.81
CA ASP A 300 15.98 -6.27 -5.90
C ASP A 300 15.07 -5.26 -6.60
N VAL A 301 15.63 -4.46 -7.52
CA VAL A 301 14.85 -3.48 -8.28
C VAL A 301 13.89 -4.20 -9.23
N VAL A 302 14.38 -5.22 -9.94
CA VAL A 302 13.56 -6.04 -10.85
C VAL A 302 12.49 -6.82 -10.08
N TYR A 303 12.79 -7.34 -8.89
CA TYR A 303 11.80 -7.99 -8.04
C TYR A 303 10.69 -7.03 -7.60
N ARG A 304 11.05 -5.83 -7.11
CA ARG A 304 10.07 -4.80 -6.73
C ARG A 304 9.20 -4.36 -7.91
N LEU A 305 9.82 -4.08 -9.06
CA LEU A 305 9.09 -3.76 -10.30
C LEU A 305 8.12 -4.90 -10.67
N GLY A 306 8.61 -6.14 -10.58
CA GLY A 306 7.82 -7.33 -10.85
C GLY A 306 6.61 -7.48 -9.95
N ARG A 307 6.72 -7.10 -8.68
CA ARG A 307 5.62 -7.12 -7.71
C ARG A 307 4.61 -6.01 -7.97
N THR A 308 5.06 -4.80 -8.26
CA THR A 308 4.17 -3.67 -8.57
C THR A 308 3.36 -3.89 -9.85
N HIS A 309 3.93 -4.60 -10.83
CA HIS A 309 3.32 -4.79 -12.15
C HIS A 309 2.97 -6.25 -12.49
N ASN A 310 3.00 -7.15 -11.50
CA ASN A 310 2.71 -8.59 -11.66
C ASN A 310 3.49 -9.26 -12.82
N LEU A 311 4.79 -8.96 -12.94
CA LEU A 311 5.63 -9.55 -13.96
C LEU A 311 5.89 -11.04 -13.68
N THR A 312 5.87 -11.84 -14.74
CA THR A 312 6.21 -13.27 -14.65
C THR A 312 7.69 -13.47 -14.31
N THR A 313 8.05 -14.61 -13.72
CA THR A 313 9.45 -14.94 -13.41
C THR A 313 10.35 -14.89 -14.64
N ALA A 314 9.85 -15.34 -15.81
CA ALA A 314 10.57 -15.26 -17.07
C ALA A 314 10.84 -13.81 -17.50
N MET A 315 9.87 -12.91 -17.34
CA MET A 315 10.05 -11.48 -17.61
C MET A 315 11.08 -10.86 -16.66
N ARG A 316 11.04 -11.21 -15.37
CA ARG A 316 12.02 -10.73 -14.37
C ARG A 316 13.43 -11.21 -14.69
N HIS A 317 13.62 -12.49 -15.00
CA HIS A 317 14.92 -13.02 -15.42
C HIS A 317 15.41 -12.35 -16.71
N GLY A 318 14.55 -12.18 -17.71
CA GLY A 318 14.90 -11.49 -18.94
C GLY A 318 15.36 -10.04 -18.71
N LEU A 319 14.72 -9.31 -17.79
CA LEU A 319 15.18 -7.97 -17.40
C LEU A 319 16.52 -8.01 -16.68
N PHE A 320 16.67 -8.89 -15.70
CA PHE A 320 17.91 -9.04 -14.95
C PHE A 320 19.08 -9.32 -15.92
N ASP A 321 18.94 -10.29 -16.82
CA ASP A 321 19.97 -10.65 -17.80
C ASP A 321 20.26 -9.53 -18.81
N ALA A 322 19.26 -8.73 -19.19
CA ALA A 322 19.45 -7.62 -20.12
C ALA A 322 20.21 -6.44 -19.49
N LEU A 323 20.12 -6.28 -18.17
CA LEU A 323 20.71 -5.17 -17.41
C LEU A 323 22.09 -5.55 -16.85
N CYS A 324 22.20 -6.73 -16.26
CA CYS A 324 23.47 -7.29 -15.83
C CYS A 324 24.35 -7.50 -17.07
N ASN A 325 25.64 -7.11 -16.98
CA ASN A 325 26.61 -7.02 -18.08
C ASN A 325 26.67 -5.69 -18.85
N ARG A 326 25.94 -4.64 -18.42
CA ARG A 326 26.09 -3.29 -18.97
C ARG A 326 26.78 -2.35 -17.97
N PRO A 327 28.05 -1.97 -18.18
CA PRO A 327 28.64 -0.88 -17.39
C PRO A 327 27.78 0.39 -17.50
N PRO A 328 27.53 1.13 -16.41
CA PRO A 328 28.10 1.00 -15.06
C PRO A 328 27.24 0.18 -14.07
N ILE A 329 26.26 -0.59 -14.54
CA ILE A 329 25.38 -1.42 -13.70
C ILE A 329 26.19 -2.61 -13.16
N THR A 330 26.22 -2.75 -11.83
CA THR A 330 26.84 -3.88 -11.14
C THR A 330 25.78 -4.80 -10.56
N CYS A 331 25.86 -6.08 -10.90
CA CYS A 331 25.04 -7.13 -10.29
C CYS A 331 25.94 -8.02 -9.45
N THR A 332 25.70 -8.09 -8.14
CA THR A 332 26.47 -8.95 -7.24
C THR A 332 25.79 -10.30 -7.01
N ARG A 333 24.48 -10.40 -7.31
CA ARG A 333 23.69 -11.62 -7.11
C ARG A 333 22.55 -11.77 -8.11
N GLY A 334 22.18 -13.02 -8.39
CA GLY A 334 21.13 -13.39 -9.35
C GLY A 334 19.70 -13.38 -8.79
N GLN A 335 19.54 -13.36 -7.47
CA GLN A 335 18.24 -13.43 -6.80
C GLN A 335 18.05 -12.20 -5.94
N ALA A 336 16.81 -11.74 -5.80
CA ALA A 336 16.45 -10.62 -4.94
C ALA A 336 16.51 -11.02 -3.47
N LYS A 337 16.80 -10.08 -2.57
CA LYS A 337 16.80 -10.32 -1.13
C LYS A 337 15.43 -9.92 -0.63
N ILE A 338 14.62 -10.90 -0.24
CA ILE A 338 13.24 -10.66 0.17
C ILE A 338 13.11 -10.43 1.66
N TYR A 339 14.02 -11.01 2.44
CA TYR A 339 13.98 -10.89 3.89
C TYR A 339 15.38 -10.96 4.48
N GLU A 340 15.60 -10.13 5.50
CA GLU A 340 16.84 -10.06 6.24
C GLU A 340 16.55 -9.65 7.68
N ARG A 341 17.02 -10.46 8.64
CA ARG A 341 16.86 -10.16 10.06
C ARG A 341 18.04 -10.67 10.87
N THR A 342 18.58 -9.81 11.74
CA THR A 342 19.56 -10.24 12.74
C THR A 342 18.84 -11.00 13.85
N ILE A 343 19.26 -12.24 14.09
CA ILE A 343 18.71 -13.12 15.12
C ILE A 343 19.59 -12.99 16.36
N GLY A 344 18.98 -12.73 17.51
CA GLY A 344 19.65 -12.70 18.81
C GLY A 344 19.53 -14.03 19.56
N ASP A 345 20.40 -14.23 20.55
CA ASP A 345 20.28 -15.25 21.58
C ASP A 345 19.35 -14.79 22.71
N ASP A 346 19.05 -15.68 23.65
CA ASP A 346 18.17 -15.41 24.79
C ASP A 346 18.73 -14.35 25.77
N HIS A 347 20.01 -13.97 25.62
CA HIS A 347 20.70 -12.98 26.44
C HIS A 347 20.88 -11.63 25.72
N GLY A 348 20.32 -11.48 24.51
CA GLY A 348 20.39 -10.27 23.69
C GLY A 348 21.67 -10.12 22.87
N GLY A 349 22.54 -11.13 22.83
CA GLY A 349 23.70 -11.20 21.93
C GLY A 349 23.27 -11.55 20.50
N ALA A 350 23.95 -11.03 19.47
CA ALA A 350 23.62 -11.36 18.08
C ALA A 350 24.19 -12.74 17.70
N LEU A 351 23.31 -13.70 17.34
CA LEU A 351 23.71 -15.00 16.81
C LEU A 351 24.21 -14.89 15.36
N GLY A 352 23.50 -14.13 14.53
CA GLY A 352 23.83 -13.98 13.11
C GLY A 352 22.72 -13.32 12.30
N MET A 353 22.98 -13.13 11.01
CA MET A 353 21.98 -12.60 10.06
C MET A 353 21.31 -13.75 9.32
N LEU A 354 19.97 -13.82 9.38
CA LEU A 354 19.17 -14.71 8.55
C LEU A 354 18.74 -13.94 7.30
N THR A 355 19.08 -14.47 6.13
CA THR A 355 18.73 -13.89 4.82
C THR A 355 17.94 -14.91 4.00
N ILE A 356 16.87 -14.45 3.35
CA ILE A 356 16.04 -15.25 2.43
C ILE A 356 15.98 -14.53 1.09
N MET A 357 16.28 -15.28 0.03
CA MET A 357 16.37 -14.80 -1.35
C MET A 357 15.14 -15.23 -2.17
N ASP A 358 14.85 -14.54 -3.28
CA ASP A 358 13.76 -14.87 -4.20
C ASP A 358 13.90 -16.31 -4.72
N GLY A 359 12.86 -17.11 -4.48
CA GLY A 359 12.82 -18.54 -4.79
C GLY A 359 13.31 -19.47 -3.68
N ASP A 360 13.85 -18.96 -2.57
CA ASP A 360 14.18 -19.78 -1.41
C ASP A 360 12.91 -20.22 -0.66
N GLU A 361 12.92 -21.45 -0.14
CA GLU A 361 11.97 -21.84 0.90
C GLU A 361 12.48 -21.37 2.28
N PRO A 362 11.69 -20.59 3.03
CA PRO A 362 12.08 -20.11 4.36
C PRO A 362 12.46 -21.23 5.33
N ALA A 363 11.80 -22.39 5.27
CA ALA A 363 12.14 -23.54 6.10
C ALA A 363 13.57 -24.01 5.88
N ASP A 364 14.04 -24.09 4.62
CA ASP A 364 15.41 -24.52 4.30
C ASP A 364 16.44 -23.54 4.91
N ARG A 365 16.19 -22.23 4.78
CA ARG A 365 17.08 -21.18 5.31
C ARG A 365 17.11 -21.15 6.82
N VAL A 366 15.95 -21.30 7.47
CA VAL A 366 15.86 -21.34 8.94
C VAL A 366 16.53 -22.58 9.50
N TYR A 367 16.39 -23.75 8.88
CA TYR A 367 17.05 -24.96 9.33
C TYR A 367 18.56 -24.89 9.14
N ALA A 368 19.04 -24.38 8.00
CA ALA A 368 20.47 -24.16 7.79
C ALA A 368 21.06 -23.19 8.83
N PHE A 369 20.36 -22.10 9.13
CA PHE A 369 20.74 -21.17 10.19
C PHE A 369 20.74 -21.86 11.56
N ALA A 370 19.71 -22.63 11.88
CA ALA A 370 19.60 -23.36 13.14
C ALA A 370 20.74 -24.37 13.35
N ALA A 371 21.09 -25.12 12.30
CA ALA A 371 22.21 -26.05 12.33
C ALA A 371 23.55 -25.35 12.52
N ALA A 372 23.77 -24.21 11.83
CA ALA A 372 25.01 -23.44 11.93
C ALA A 372 25.22 -22.82 13.33
N HIS A 373 24.14 -22.47 14.02
CA HIS A 373 24.18 -21.80 15.32
C HIS A 373 23.75 -22.67 16.51
N GLY A 374 23.50 -23.98 16.30
CA GLY A 374 23.16 -24.93 17.37
C GLY A 374 21.82 -24.65 18.06
N LEU A 375 20.85 -24.08 17.34
CA LEU A 375 19.52 -23.77 17.87
C LEU A 375 18.73 -25.05 18.18
N ALA A 376 18.12 -25.10 19.37
CA ALA A 376 17.24 -26.20 19.77
C ALA A 376 15.98 -26.26 18.89
N THR A 377 15.34 -27.44 18.81
CA THR A 377 14.13 -27.68 18.00
C THR A 377 13.01 -26.67 18.26
N GLU A 378 12.75 -26.34 19.53
CA GLU A 378 11.73 -25.36 19.92
C GLU A 378 12.08 -23.96 19.40
N GLY A 379 13.32 -23.51 19.62
CA GLY A 379 13.81 -22.21 19.14
C GLY A 379 13.80 -22.10 17.61
N ARG A 380 14.19 -23.18 16.90
CA ARG A 380 14.11 -23.26 15.44
C ARG A 380 12.67 -23.15 14.93
N ASN A 381 11.74 -23.90 15.53
CA ASN A 381 10.34 -23.89 15.10
C ASN A 381 9.68 -22.53 15.39
N ALA A 382 9.99 -21.90 16.54
CA ALA A 382 9.56 -20.55 16.87
C ALA A 382 10.12 -19.51 15.89
N LEU A 383 11.41 -19.64 15.54
CA LEU A 383 12.05 -18.80 14.53
C LEU A 383 11.36 -18.95 13.17
N LEU A 384 11.10 -20.18 12.72
CA LEU A 384 10.40 -20.44 11.46
C LEU A 384 9.00 -19.82 11.45
N ASN A 385 8.21 -20.03 12.50
CA ASN A 385 6.89 -19.42 12.64
C ASN A 385 6.94 -17.89 12.55
N SER A 386 7.87 -17.27 13.29
CA SER A 386 8.06 -15.82 13.27
C SER A 386 8.43 -15.30 11.88
N VAL A 387 9.38 -15.94 11.20
CA VAL A 387 9.81 -15.58 9.85
C VAL A 387 8.66 -15.71 8.85
N CYS A 388 7.90 -16.81 8.91
CA CYS A 388 6.75 -17.02 8.01
C CYS A 388 5.65 -15.98 8.22
N HIS A 389 5.37 -15.58 9.47
CA HIS A 389 4.42 -14.51 9.77
C HIS A 389 4.88 -13.15 9.24
N GLU A 390 6.17 -12.84 9.40
CA GLU A 390 6.75 -11.59 8.91
C GLU A 390 6.75 -11.53 7.38
N LEU A 391 7.17 -12.61 6.71
CA LEU A 391 7.11 -12.74 5.26
C LEU A 391 5.68 -12.61 4.72
N ARG A 392 4.69 -13.22 5.39
CA ARG A 392 3.28 -13.09 5.00
C ARG A 392 2.79 -11.65 5.17
N ARG A 393 3.20 -10.96 6.23
CA ARG A 393 2.76 -9.58 6.52
C ARG A 393 3.44 -8.54 5.64
N GLN A 394 4.76 -8.64 5.45
CA GLN A 394 5.58 -7.66 4.74
C GLN A 394 5.55 -7.93 3.24
N GLU A 395 5.66 -9.19 2.85
CA GLU A 395 5.84 -9.59 1.45
C GLU A 395 4.67 -10.42 0.90
N ASN A 396 3.63 -10.73 1.67
CA ASN A 396 2.56 -11.64 1.23
C ASN A 396 3.11 -12.97 0.66
N ILE A 397 4.21 -13.46 1.22
CA ILE A 397 4.81 -14.75 0.88
C ILE A 397 4.37 -15.77 1.92
N THR A 398 3.80 -16.88 1.47
CA THR A 398 3.45 -18.00 2.34
C THR A 398 4.55 -19.04 2.34
N CYS A 399 4.99 -19.46 3.53
CA CYS A 399 5.85 -20.63 3.63
C CYS A 399 5.08 -21.87 3.16
N HIS A 400 5.71 -22.68 2.32
CA HIS A 400 5.08 -23.88 1.77
C HIS A 400 5.47 -25.13 2.57
N ARG A 401 6.64 -25.11 3.20
CA ARG A 401 7.16 -26.23 3.98
C ARG A 401 7.45 -25.80 5.42
N PHE A 402 7.48 -26.78 6.32
CA PHE A 402 7.81 -26.58 7.73
C PHE A 402 9.15 -27.20 8.14
N ALA A 403 9.80 -27.88 7.20
CA ALA A 403 11.08 -28.54 7.34
C ALA A 403 11.73 -28.70 5.95
N PRO A 404 13.05 -28.93 5.89
CA PRO A 404 13.75 -29.16 4.64
C PRO A 404 13.24 -30.38 3.88
N LEU A 405 13.32 -30.33 2.56
CA LEU A 405 12.95 -31.43 1.68
C LEU A 405 14.02 -32.52 1.75
N VAL A 406 13.61 -33.77 2.01
CA VAL A 406 14.48 -34.95 1.97
C VAL A 406 14.29 -35.69 0.65
N VAL A 407 13.05 -35.98 0.28
CA VAL A 407 12.70 -36.69 -0.96
C VAL A 407 11.46 -36.04 -1.59
N GLN A 408 11.48 -35.91 -2.92
CA GLN A 408 10.31 -35.50 -3.71
C GLN A 408 10.00 -36.57 -4.77
N VAL A 409 8.77 -37.08 -4.78
CA VAL A 409 8.34 -38.18 -5.67
C VAL A 409 7.14 -37.76 -6.50
N PRO A 410 7.20 -37.80 -7.84
CA PRO A 410 6.03 -37.55 -8.67
C PRO A 410 5.05 -38.72 -8.61
N ILE A 411 3.79 -38.45 -8.24
CA ILE A 411 2.72 -39.45 -8.24
C ILE A 411 1.87 -39.29 -9.48
N LYS A 412 1.64 -40.39 -10.21
CA LYS A 412 0.74 -40.43 -11.36
C LYS A 412 -0.51 -41.24 -10.99
N LYS A 413 -1.70 -40.77 -11.40
CA LYS A 413 -2.94 -41.52 -11.19
C LYS A 413 -3.00 -42.75 -12.10
N ASN A 414 -2.64 -42.58 -13.37
CA ASN A 414 -2.43 -43.69 -14.31
C ASN A 414 -1.03 -43.63 -14.92
N ALA A 415 -0.46 -44.80 -15.21
CA ALA A 415 0.84 -44.89 -15.89
C ALA A 415 0.85 -44.18 -17.27
N SER A 416 -0.32 -44.04 -17.89
CA SER A 416 -0.52 -43.40 -19.19
C SER A 416 -0.61 -41.86 -19.12
N ASP A 417 -0.72 -41.28 -17.92
CA ASP A 417 -0.87 -39.83 -17.80
C ASP A 417 0.47 -39.11 -18.06
N PRO A 418 0.48 -38.10 -18.96
CA PRO A 418 1.71 -37.38 -19.31
C PRO A 418 2.19 -36.50 -18.15
N ALA A 419 1.27 -35.97 -17.32
CA ALA A 419 1.58 -35.15 -16.16
C ALA A 419 1.33 -35.92 -14.86
N PRO A 420 2.16 -35.74 -13.81
CA PRO A 420 1.87 -36.27 -12.49
C PRO A 420 0.62 -35.59 -11.90
N LEU A 421 -0.11 -36.34 -11.08
CA LEU A 421 -1.17 -35.82 -10.21
C LEU A 421 -0.61 -34.74 -9.27
N GLY A 422 0.63 -34.94 -8.80
CA GLY A 422 1.38 -34.00 -7.99
C GLY A 422 2.69 -34.63 -7.50
N TYR A 423 3.35 -33.97 -6.55
CA TYR A 423 4.58 -34.45 -5.93
C TYR A 423 4.36 -34.70 -4.44
N VAL A 424 4.76 -35.88 -3.97
CA VAL A 424 4.85 -36.18 -2.53
C VAL A 424 6.20 -35.68 -2.04
N GLU A 425 6.18 -34.77 -1.07
CA GLU A 425 7.36 -34.19 -0.45
C GLU A 425 7.53 -34.74 0.97
N VAL A 426 8.53 -35.60 1.14
CA VAL A 426 8.97 -36.10 2.44
C VAL A 426 9.95 -35.10 3.03
N LEU A 427 9.60 -34.52 4.17
CA LEU A 427 10.39 -33.48 4.83
C LEU A 427 11.27 -34.06 5.94
N GLU A 428 12.24 -33.29 6.41
CA GLU A 428 13.15 -33.72 7.48
C GLU A 428 12.38 -34.00 8.78
N GLY A 429 12.51 -35.21 9.29
CA GLY A 429 11.80 -35.69 10.48
C GLY A 429 10.41 -36.26 10.19
N ASP A 430 9.92 -36.19 8.95
CA ASP A 430 8.74 -36.93 8.53
C ASP A 430 9.08 -38.40 8.28
N GLU A 431 8.08 -39.24 8.50
CA GLU A 431 8.03 -40.56 7.90
C GLU A 431 7.24 -40.50 6.58
N PRO A 432 7.50 -41.38 5.59
CA PRO A 432 6.76 -41.35 4.32
C PRO A 432 5.24 -41.34 4.47
N VAL A 433 4.70 -42.03 5.49
CA VAL A 433 3.26 -42.03 5.77
C VAL A 433 2.69 -40.64 6.10
N ASP A 434 3.47 -39.75 6.72
CA ASP A 434 3.04 -38.39 7.06
C ASP A 434 2.92 -37.51 5.80
N ALA A 435 3.91 -37.62 4.93
CA ALA A 435 3.95 -36.91 3.65
C ALA A 435 2.84 -37.40 2.70
N VAL A 436 2.65 -38.72 2.63
CA VAL A 436 1.61 -39.34 1.79
C VAL A 436 0.22 -39.02 2.31
N HIS A 437 0.01 -38.97 3.63
CA HIS A 437 -1.28 -38.57 4.17
C HIS A 437 -1.62 -37.12 3.81
N ARG A 438 -0.68 -36.17 3.97
CA ARG A 438 -0.89 -34.77 3.54
C ARG A 438 -1.24 -34.68 2.05
N PHE A 439 -0.50 -35.40 1.21
CA PHE A 439 -0.77 -35.47 -0.23
C PHE A 439 -2.12 -36.13 -0.54
N GLY A 440 -2.46 -37.21 0.16
CA GLY A 440 -3.70 -37.96 -0.01
C GLY A 440 -4.93 -37.13 0.33
N VAL A 441 -4.89 -36.37 1.43
CA VAL A 441 -5.95 -35.42 1.80
C VAL A 441 -6.11 -34.33 0.74
N GLN A 442 -5.00 -33.77 0.22
CA GLN A 442 -5.04 -32.74 -0.82
C GLN A 442 -5.65 -33.25 -2.14
N HIS A 443 -5.43 -34.53 -2.47
CA HIS A 443 -5.85 -35.11 -3.74
C HIS A 443 -7.03 -36.10 -3.63
N ASN A 444 -7.68 -36.18 -2.47
CA ASN A 444 -8.79 -37.10 -2.17
C ASN A 444 -8.47 -38.57 -2.49
N LEU A 445 -7.28 -39.02 -2.10
CA LEU A 445 -6.86 -40.42 -2.25
C LEU A 445 -7.42 -41.27 -1.10
N ASP A 446 -7.86 -42.48 -1.42
CA ASP A 446 -8.32 -43.42 -0.40
C ASP A 446 -7.16 -44.06 0.39
N GLU A 447 -7.49 -44.81 1.46
CA GLU A 447 -6.47 -45.43 2.32
C GLU A 447 -5.61 -46.47 1.60
N GLU A 448 -6.15 -47.14 0.58
CA GLU A 448 -5.42 -48.17 -0.17
C GLU A 448 -4.43 -47.53 -1.14
N GLU A 449 -4.86 -46.49 -1.85
CA GLU A 449 -4.00 -45.65 -2.68
C GLU A 449 -2.86 -45.04 -1.87
N GLN A 450 -3.17 -44.46 -0.70
CA GLN A 450 -2.15 -43.91 0.20
C GLN A 450 -1.17 -44.98 0.72
N ARG A 451 -1.66 -46.16 1.07
CA ARG A 451 -0.79 -47.27 1.52
C ARG A 451 0.14 -47.75 0.41
N SER A 452 -0.38 -47.88 -0.81
CA SER A 452 0.41 -48.25 -1.99
C SER A 452 1.51 -47.23 -2.28
N ILE A 453 1.20 -45.93 -2.22
CA ILE A 453 2.18 -44.86 -2.43
C ILE A 453 3.25 -44.90 -1.33
N THR A 454 2.83 -45.03 -0.07
CA THR A 454 3.73 -45.10 1.08
C THR A 454 4.75 -46.22 0.89
N GLN A 455 4.29 -47.45 0.65
CA GLN A 455 5.16 -48.61 0.45
C GLN A 455 6.13 -48.39 -0.72
N GLY A 456 5.65 -47.85 -1.84
CA GLY A 456 6.50 -47.54 -2.99
C GLY A 456 7.61 -46.54 -2.69
N ILE A 457 7.35 -45.53 -1.85
CA ILE A 457 8.37 -44.56 -1.42
C ILE A 457 9.38 -45.21 -0.46
N CYS A 458 8.90 -46.00 0.51
CA CYS A 458 9.76 -46.70 1.46
C CYS A 458 10.77 -47.60 0.74
N ASP A 459 10.29 -48.42 -0.20
CA ASP A 459 11.11 -49.40 -0.92
C ASP A 459 12.08 -48.73 -1.91
N ALA A 460 11.67 -47.63 -2.56
CA ALA A 460 12.48 -46.96 -3.57
C ALA A 460 13.62 -46.12 -2.97
N PHE A 461 13.42 -45.55 -1.79
CA PHE A 461 14.36 -44.60 -1.17
C PHE A 461 15.01 -45.12 0.11
N ASP A 462 14.76 -46.38 0.49
CA ASP A 462 15.26 -47.01 1.72
C ASP A 462 14.96 -46.17 2.97
N LEU A 463 13.75 -45.59 3.01
CA LEU A 463 13.29 -44.76 4.13
C LEU A 463 12.63 -45.64 5.21
N PRO A 464 12.85 -45.35 6.50
CA PRO A 464 12.25 -46.12 7.57
C PRO A 464 10.74 -45.91 7.60
N CYS A 465 9.98 -46.97 7.33
CA CYS A 465 8.52 -47.00 7.42
C CYS A 465 8.06 -47.91 8.55
N THR A 466 8.17 -47.40 9.76
CA THR A 466 7.81 -48.04 11.03
C THR A 466 6.34 -47.89 11.42
N ARG A 467 5.64 -46.89 10.89
CA ARG A 467 4.25 -46.53 11.21
C ARG A 467 3.33 -46.75 10.03
N SER A 468 2.11 -47.17 10.34
CA SER A 468 1.02 -47.30 9.38
C SER A 468 0.08 -46.08 9.35
N ARG A 469 0.26 -45.12 10.26
CA ARG A 469 -0.59 -43.93 10.42
C ARG A 469 0.25 -42.66 10.48
N SER A 470 -0.25 -41.60 9.87
CA SER A 470 0.37 -40.27 9.87
C SER A 470 0.30 -39.63 11.25
N LEU A 471 1.44 -39.31 11.85
CA LEU A 471 1.56 -38.65 13.14
C LEU A 471 1.81 -37.17 12.89
N VAL A 472 0.89 -36.32 13.31
CA VAL A 472 0.99 -34.88 13.05
C VAL A 472 1.67 -34.15 14.21
N TYR A 473 1.31 -34.53 15.44
CA TYR A 473 1.79 -33.89 16.65
C TYR A 473 1.75 -34.85 17.84
N VAL A 474 2.64 -34.62 18.81
CA VAL A 474 2.63 -35.32 20.11
C VAL A 474 2.54 -34.27 21.19
N ALA A 475 1.36 -34.14 21.79
CA ALA A 475 1.12 -33.13 22.82
C ALA A 475 1.70 -33.58 24.16
N PRO A 476 2.58 -32.78 24.79
CA PRO A 476 3.02 -33.03 26.16
C PRO A 476 1.91 -32.59 27.13
N VAL A 477 1.49 -33.49 28.03
CA VAL A 477 0.52 -33.19 29.09
C VAL A 477 1.03 -33.76 30.41
N GLY A 478 1.65 -32.90 31.23
CA GLY A 478 2.41 -33.38 32.39
C GLY A 478 3.54 -34.29 31.94
N ASP A 479 3.56 -35.52 32.47
CA ASP A 479 4.54 -36.55 32.08
C ASP A 479 4.07 -37.40 30.87
N ASP A 480 2.82 -37.25 30.44
CA ASP A 480 2.26 -38.02 29.32
C ASP A 480 2.60 -37.39 27.96
N ARG A 481 2.62 -38.23 26.94
CA ARG A 481 2.75 -37.86 25.53
C ARG A 481 1.55 -38.39 24.76
N VAL A 482 0.67 -37.49 24.31
CA VAL A 482 -0.56 -37.86 23.60
C VAL A 482 -0.36 -37.67 22.09
N PRO A 483 -0.35 -38.74 21.28
CA PRO A 483 -0.21 -38.63 19.83
C PRO A 483 -1.51 -38.15 19.18
N PHE A 484 -1.39 -37.28 18.17
CA PHE A 484 -2.47 -36.85 17.29
C PHE A 484 -2.14 -37.31 15.87
N PHE A 485 -2.99 -38.19 15.33
CA PHE A 485 -2.83 -38.69 13.98
C PHE A 485 -3.62 -37.86 12.96
N GLY A 486 -3.20 -37.88 11.71
CA GLY A 486 -3.76 -37.02 10.65
C GLY A 486 -5.19 -37.39 10.24
N ASP A 487 -5.59 -38.63 10.49
CA ASP A 487 -6.90 -39.21 10.22
C ASP A 487 -7.89 -39.05 11.39
N GLU A 488 -7.47 -38.42 12.49
CA GLU A 488 -8.28 -38.20 13.69
C GLU A 488 -8.73 -36.74 13.80
N GLU A 489 -9.95 -36.53 14.32
CA GLU A 489 -10.37 -35.20 14.77
C GLU A 489 -9.78 -34.93 16.17
N PRO A 490 -9.03 -33.83 16.36
CA PRO A 490 -8.47 -33.47 17.67
C PRO A 490 -9.49 -33.46 18.82
N ALA A 491 -10.74 -33.04 18.58
CA ALA A 491 -11.80 -33.08 19.59
C ALA A 491 -12.07 -34.51 20.12
N ASP A 492 -11.98 -35.54 19.28
CA ASP A 492 -12.21 -36.93 19.65
C ASP A 492 -11.06 -37.48 20.50
N VAL A 493 -9.82 -37.16 20.13
CA VAL A 493 -8.61 -37.52 20.89
C VAL A 493 -8.65 -36.88 22.28
N VAL A 494 -9.03 -35.60 22.34
CA VAL A 494 -9.19 -34.84 23.60
C VAL A 494 -10.29 -35.45 24.48
N LEU A 495 -11.42 -35.88 23.90
CA LEU A 495 -12.48 -36.58 24.64
C LEU A 495 -11.98 -37.90 25.21
N TRP A 496 -11.31 -38.73 24.40
CA TRP A 496 -10.78 -40.02 24.83
C TRP A 496 -9.79 -39.86 25.99
N TYR A 497 -8.77 -39.00 25.82
CA TYR A 497 -7.75 -38.77 26.84
C TYR A 497 -8.35 -38.11 28.09
N GLY A 498 -9.23 -37.11 27.91
CA GLY A 498 -9.90 -36.44 29.02
C GLY A 498 -10.78 -37.39 29.85
N ARG A 499 -11.45 -38.37 29.22
CA ARG A 499 -12.18 -39.42 29.95
C ARG A 499 -11.25 -40.31 30.77
N LEU A 500 -10.10 -40.68 30.22
CA LEU A 500 -9.10 -41.49 30.93
C LEU A 500 -8.57 -40.76 32.18
N ARG A 501 -8.51 -39.43 32.14
CA ARG A 501 -8.03 -38.57 33.23
C ARG A 501 -9.14 -37.91 34.05
N ASN A 502 -10.41 -38.27 33.83
CA ASN A 502 -11.59 -37.67 34.48
C ASN A 502 -11.65 -36.14 34.39
N TRP A 503 -11.23 -35.57 33.27
CA TRP A 503 -11.30 -34.12 33.03
C TRP A 503 -12.73 -33.64 32.87
N THR A 504 -12.99 -32.45 33.40
CA THR A 504 -14.23 -31.71 33.17
C THR A 504 -14.35 -31.29 31.70
N PHE A 505 -15.57 -30.94 31.29
CA PHE A 505 -15.82 -30.40 29.95
C PHE A 505 -14.96 -29.16 29.65
N HIS A 506 -14.84 -28.23 30.60
CA HIS A 506 -14.07 -27.00 30.41
C HIS A 506 -12.56 -27.25 30.29
N GLU A 507 -12.00 -28.19 31.05
CA GLU A 507 -10.59 -28.58 30.91
C GLU A 507 -10.30 -29.14 29.52
N ARG A 508 -11.19 -30.00 28.99
CA ARG A 508 -11.08 -30.52 27.63
C ARG A 508 -11.16 -29.41 26.57
N GLN A 509 -12.14 -28.51 26.68
CA GLN A 509 -12.29 -27.41 25.72
C GLN A 509 -11.10 -26.45 25.76
N ASN A 510 -10.59 -26.11 26.94
CA ASN A 510 -9.40 -25.26 27.08
C ASN A 510 -8.17 -25.90 26.42
N TRP A 511 -7.99 -27.21 26.61
CA TRP A 511 -6.89 -27.93 25.98
C TRP A 511 -7.07 -28.03 24.45
N LEU A 512 -8.28 -28.30 23.97
CA LEU A 512 -8.60 -28.30 22.54
C LEU A 512 -8.31 -26.94 21.89
N HIS A 513 -8.75 -25.83 22.51
CA HIS A 513 -8.42 -24.49 22.02
C HIS A 513 -6.91 -24.23 21.96
N ALA A 514 -6.16 -24.65 22.99
CA ALA A 514 -4.71 -24.50 23.00
C ALA A 514 -4.04 -25.31 21.88
N LEU A 515 -4.50 -26.55 21.65
CA LEU A 515 -4.00 -27.43 20.60
C LEU A 515 -4.29 -26.88 19.20
N CYS A 516 -5.52 -26.40 18.97
CA CYS A 516 -5.94 -25.88 17.67
C CYS A 516 -5.39 -24.48 17.37
N GLY A 517 -4.89 -23.77 18.39
CA GLY A 517 -4.09 -22.56 18.24
C GLY A 517 -2.60 -22.80 17.97
N LEU A 518 -2.13 -24.05 17.98
CA LEU A 518 -0.74 -24.36 17.63
C LEU A 518 -0.50 -24.14 16.14
N GLU A 519 0.61 -23.49 15.83
CA GLU A 519 1.01 -23.20 14.46
C GLU A 519 2.38 -23.78 14.15
N ARG A 520 2.59 -24.15 12.88
CA ARG A 520 3.88 -24.53 12.32
C ARG A 520 4.01 -23.94 10.91
N ALA A 521 5.11 -23.24 10.66
CA ALA A 521 5.32 -22.39 9.48
C ALA A 521 4.17 -21.39 9.22
N ALA A 522 3.62 -20.77 10.28
CA ALA A 522 2.48 -19.85 10.21
C ALA A 522 1.19 -20.45 9.62
N GLN A 523 1.02 -21.77 9.76
CA GLN A 523 -0.19 -22.51 9.43
C GLN A 523 -0.66 -23.33 10.64
N PRO A 524 -1.96 -23.63 10.77
CA PRO A 524 -2.47 -24.50 11.83
C PRO A 524 -1.75 -25.86 11.80
N TRP A 525 -1.23 -26.29 12.93
CA TRP A 525 -0.50 -27.56 13.00
C TRP A 525 -1.47 -28.75 13.01
N LEU A 526 -2.60 -28.64 13.70
CA LEU A 526 -3.66 -29.64 13.73
C LEU A 526 -4.84 -29.22 12.87
N ASN A 527 -5.45 -30.19 12.17
CA ASN A 527 -6.66 -29.96 11.38
C ASN A 527 -7.90 -30.07 12.28
N CYS A 528 -8.19 -29.02 13.04
CA CYS A 528 -9.37 -28.99 13.90
C CYS A 528 -10.60 -28.55 13.11
N THR A 529 -11.47 -29.50 12.76
CA THR A 529 -12.65 -29.23 11.92
C THR A 529 -13.92 -29.02 12.71
N ARG A 530 -13.93 -29.38 14.01
CA ARG A 530 -15.08 -29.19 14.92
C ARG A 530 -14.65 -29.15 16.38
N ALA A 531 -15.48 -28.51 17.21
CA ALA A 531 -15.27 -28.43 18.66
C ALA A 531 -15.96 -29.54 19.47
N GLU A 532 -17.07 -30.08 18.96
CA GLU A 532 -17.85 -31.12 19.62
C GLU A 532 -17.27 -32.49 19.30
N ALA A 533 -16.87 -33.26 20.32
CA ALA A 533 -16.32 -34.60 20.10
C ALA A 533 -17.41 -35.61 19.69
N ARG A 534 -17.03 -36.64 18.94
CA ARG A 534 -17.91 -37.71 18.49
C ARG A 534 -18.02 -38.75 19.60
N LEU A 535 -19.25 -38.94 20.08
CA LEU A 535 -19.57 -39.88 21.15
C LEU A 535 -19.82 -41.29 20.63
N PHE A 536 -20.42 -41.40 19.46
CA PHE A 536 -20.79 -42.66 18.85
C PHE A 536 -20.89 -42.51 17.34
N HIS A 537 -20.55 -43.57 16.61
CA HIS A 537 -20.86 -43.67 15.19
C HIS A 537 -21.13 -45.11 14.77
N VAL A 538 -22.00 -45.29 13.79
CA VAL A 538 -22.26 -46.59 13.17
C VAL A 538 -22.52 -46.41 11.67
N PRO A 539 -21.82 -47.16 10.79
CA PRO A 539 -22.19 -47.20 9.38
C PRO A 539 -23.51 -47.96 9.23
N VAL A 540 -24.51 -47.30 8.65
CA VAL A 540 -25.79 -47.91 8.31
C VAL A 540 -25.71 -48.37 6.86
N MET A 541 -25.89 -49.67 6.65
CA MET A 541 -25.79 -50.30 5.34
C MET A 541 -27.19 -50.53 4.76
N GLU A 542 -27.39 -50.24 3.48
CA GLU A 542 -28.62 -50.58 2.75
C GLU A 542 -28.58 -52.04 2.30
N THR A 543 -27.41 -52.49 1.82
CA THR A 543 -27.14 -53.88 1.45
C THR A 543 -25.79 -54.33 2.02
N ALA A 544 -25.39 -55.58 1.81
CA ALA A 544 -24.09 -56.09 2.29
C ALA A 544 -22.88 -55.29 1.77
N THR A 545 -23.04 -54.57 0.65
CA THR A 545 -21.96 -53.81 -0.02
C THR A 545 -22.25 -52.33 -0.15
N GLU A 546 -23.51 -51.90 0.00
CA GLU A 546 -23.92 -50.51 -0.20
C GLU A 546 -24.17 -49.81 1.14
N LYS A 547 -23.39 -48.78 1.40
CA LYS A 547 -23.51 -47.94 2.60
C LYS A 547 -24.58 -46.87 2.37
N LEU A 548 -25.63 -46.88 3.19
CA LEU A 548 -26.68 -45.86 3.18
C LEU A 548 -26.19 -44.53 3.74
N GLY A 549 -25.43 -44.59 4.84
CA GLY A 549 -24.87 -43.43 5.52
C GLY A 549 -24.11 -43.80 6.78
N THR A 550 -23.50 -42.82 7.45
CA THR A 550 -22.98 -43.00 8.82
C THR A 550 -23.90 -42.23 9.77
N LEU A 551 -24.41 -42.91 10.79
CA LEU A 551 -25.05 -42.23 11.92
C LEU A 551 -23.93 -41.81 12.87
N GLU A 552 -23.86 -40.52 13.20
CA GLU A 552 -22.85 -39.96 14.10
C GLU A 552 -23.53 -39.11 15.17
N ILE A 553 -23.15 -39.32 16.43
CA ILE A 553 -23.65 -38.57 17.58
C ILE A 553 -22.48 -37.79 18.15
N PHE A 554 -22.61 -36.47 18.21
CA PHE A 554 -21.63 -35.56 18.82
C PHE A 554 -22.05 -35.15 20.24
N GLU A 555 -21.10 -34.58 20.98
CA GLU A 555 -21.41 -33.95 22.27
C GLU A 555 -22.53 -32.92 22.14
N ASP A 556 -23.41 -32.87 23.13
CA ASP A 556 -24.60 -32.00 23.21
C ASP A 556 -25.74 -32.24 22.23
N GLN A 557 -25.68 -33.33 21.48
CA GLN A 557 -26.82 -33.82 20.72
C GLN A 557 -27.64 -34.81 21.53
N GLU A 558 -28.97 -34.69 21.45
CA GLU A 558 -29.88 -35.72 21.94
C GLU A 558 -29.86 -36.89 20.94
N PRO A 559 -29.42 -38.11 21.32
CA PRO A 559 -29.22 -39.16 20.34
C PRO A 559 -30.50 -39.56 19.61
N VAL A 560 -31.65 -39.50 20.30
CA VAL A 560 -32.96 -39.82 19.71
C VAL A 560 -33.33 -38.85 18.58
N ASP A 561 -33.00 -37.56 18.70
CA ASP A 561 -33.27 -36.57 17.66
C ASP A 561 -32.40 -36.80 16.43
N VAL A 562 -31.14 -37.17 16.64
CA VAL A 562 -30.19 -37.43 15.55
C VAL A 562 -30.55 -38.73 14.81
N VAL A 563 -30.94 -39.79 15.54
CA VAL A 563 -31.48 -41.02 14.93
C VAL A 563 -32.72 -40.70 14.10
N TYR A 564 -33.64 -39.89 14.62
CA TYR A 564 -34.81 -39.47 13.87
C TYR A 564 -34.44 -38.67 12.61
N ALA A 565 -33.52 -37.71 12.73
CA ALA A 565 -33.06 -36.91 11.59
C ALA A 565 -32.38 -37.77 10.52
N PHE A 566 -31.60 -38.78 10.92
CA PHE A 566 -31.02 -39.76 10.01
C PHE A 566 -32.11 -40.57 9.29
N MET A 567 -33.08 -41.10 10.05
CA MET A 567 -34.20 -41.84 9.48
C MET A 567 -35.04 -41.00 8.52
N ASP A 568 -35.27 -39.72 8.80
CA ASP A 568 -36.04 -38.83 7.94
C ASP A 568 -35.30 -38.48 6.66
N LYS A 569 -33.98 -38.24 6.75
CA LYS A 569 -33.13 -38.03 5.58
C LYS A 569 -33.12 -39.22 4.63
N HIS A 570 -33.20 -40.44 5.15
CA HIS A 570 -33.14 -41.68 4.39
C HIS A 570 -34.49 -42.39 4.21
N ASP A 571 -35.60 -41.77 4.65
CA ASP A 571 -36.98 -42.26 4.55
C ASP A 571 -37.23 -43.67 5.15
N LEU A 572 -36.66 -43.94 6.33
CA LEU A 572 -36.60 -45.27 6.97
C LEU A 572 -37.72 -45.56 7.99
N PHE A 573 -38.81 -44.79 8.02
CA PHE A 573 -39.81 -44.91 9.10
C PHE A 573 -40.69 -46.17 9.05
N GLN A 574 -40.76 -46.87 7.92
CA GLN A 574 -41.54 -48.11 7.77
C GLN A 574 -40.69 -49.39 7.98
N THR A 575 -39.39 -49.26 8.27
CA THR A 575 -38.52 -50.41 8.58
C THR A 575 -38.51 -50.68 10.08
N ALA A 576 -39.62 -51.23 10.59
CA ALA A 576 -39.87 -51.47 12.02
C ALA A 576 -38.84 -52.32 12.80
N PRO A 577 -37.97 -53.14 12.20
CA PRO A 577 -36.83 -53.66 12.98
C PRO A 577 -35.64 -52.68 13.00
N LEU A 578 -35.45 -51.85 11.97
CA LEU A 578 -34.26 -50.99 11.86
C LEU A 578 -34.35 -49.76 12.77
N ASN A 579 -35.51 -49.12 12.87
CA ASN A 579 -35.72 -47.94 13.71
C ASN A 579 -35.48 -48.22 15.21
N GLU A 580 -36.11 -49.27 15.73
CA GLU A 580 -35.98 -49.72 17.12
C GLU A 580 -34.54 -50.17 17.39
N THR A 581 -33.92 -50.85 16.42
CA THR A 581 -32.54 -51.30 16.54
C THR A 581 -31.55 -50.13 16.56
N LEU A 582 -31.67 -49.16 15.65
CA LEU A 582 -30.78 -47.99 15.63
C LEU A 582 -30.94 -47.16 16.90
N LEU A 583 -32.16 -46.95 17.37
CA LEU A 583 -32.42 -46.25 18.63
C LEU A 583 -31.81 -46.99 19.82
N ASN A 584 -32.04 -48.31 19.93
CA ASN A 584 -31.54 -49.12 21.04
C ASN A 584 -30.00 -49.22 21.04
N ILE A 585 -29.39 -49.43 19.86
CA ILE A 585 -27.94 -49.42 19.71
C ILE A 585 -27.38 -48.06 20.11
N THR A 586 -27.99 -46.96 19.65
CA THR A 586 -27.49 -45.62 19.97
C THR A 586 -27.65 -45.30 21.46
N CYS A 587 -28.84 -45.50 22.03
CA CYS A 587 -29.14 -45.18 23.43
C CYS A 587 -28.42 -46.09 24.44
N SER A 588 -27.98 -47.28 24.03
CA SER A 588 -27.13 -48.15 24.87
C SER A 588 -25.68 -47.67 24.94
N HIS A 589 -25.20 -46.93 23.93
CA HIS A 589 -23.84 -46.38 23.89
C HIS A 589 -23.78 -44.92 24.37
N VAL A 590 -24.79 -44.12 24.05
CA VAL A 590 -24.92 -42.73 24.48
C VAL A 590 -26.25 -42.55 25.21
N PRO A 591 -26.24 -42.16 26.50
CA PRO A 591 -27.46 -42.02 27.26
C PRO A 591 -28.44 -41.04 26.61
N CYS A 592 -29.65 -41.52 26.33
CA CYS A 592 -30.75 -40.70 25.81
C CYS A 592 -31.47 -40.03 26.99
N VAL A 593 -31.64 -38.70 26.94
CA VAL A 593 -32.35 -37.96 28.01
C VAL A 593 -33.85 -38.18 27.88
N ARG A 594 -34.34 -38.44 26.67
CA ARG A 594 -35.74 -38.72 26.38
C ARG A 594 -35.91 -39.87 25.40
N GLN A 595 -37.12 -40.42 25.38
CA GLN A 595 -37.50 -41.51 24.46
C GLN A 595 -38.22 -41.01 23.20
N ARG A 596 -38.81 -39.81 23.25
CA ARG A 596 -39.51 -39.21 22.11
C ARG A 596 -38.59 -38.25 21.35
N PRO A 597 -38.35 -38.46 20.04
CA PRO A 597 -37.58 -37.52 19.25
C PRO A 597 -38.30 -36.20 19.11
N ARG A 598 -37.53 -35.13 18.97
CA ARG A 598 -38.00 -33.87 18.41
C ARG A 598 -37.22 -33.56 17.14
N ARG A 599 -37.84 -32.78 16.27
CA ARG A 599 -37.25 -32.41 14.99
C ARG A 599 -36.19 -31.33 15.19
N ILE A 600 -34.99 -31.58 14.68
CA ILE A 600 -33.98 -30.52 14.50
C ILE A 600 -34.47 -29.61 13.36
N LEU A 601 -34.76 -28.34 13.66
CA LEU A 601 -35.33 -27.43 12.66
C LEU A 601 -34.25 -26.91 11.71
N PHE A 602 -33.09 -26.56 12.28
CA PHE A 602 -31.92 -26.10 11.56
C PHE A 602 -30.67 -26.23 12.45
N SER A 603 -29.51 -26.11 11.81
CA SER A 603 -28.20 -26.02 12.47
C SER A 603 -27.54 -24.69 12.10
N LEU A 604 -26.88 -24.05 13.05
CA LEU A 604 -26.02 -22.90 12.84
C LEU A 604 -24.57 -23.31 13.06
N GLN A 605 -23.66 -22.61 12.41
CA GLN A 605 -22.23 -22.72 12.66
C GLN A 605 -21.73 -21.41 13.25
N ALA A 606 -21.10 -21.48 14.43
CA ALA A 606 -20.48 -20.35 15.09
C ALA A 606 -18.98 -20.64 15.25
N THR A 607 -18.11 -19.70 14.89
CA THR A 607 -16.66 -19.88 15.08
C THR A 607 -16.20 -19.12 16.31
N TYR A 608 -15.52 -19.80 17.23
CA TYR A 608 -14.95 -19.20 18.44
C TYR A 608 -13.53 -19.74 18.66
N ALA A 609 -12.59 -18.85 18.99
CA ALA A 609 -11.18 -19.19 19.12
C ALA A 609 -10.60 -19.97 17.92
N GLY A 610 -11.08 -19.67 16.70
CA GLY A 610 -10.67 -20.36 15.47
C GLY A 610 -11.35 -21.72 15.24
N LEU A 611 -12.16 -22.21 16.17
CA LEU A 611 -12.88 -23.47 16.06
C LEU A 611 -14.35 -23.28 15.67
N PRO A 612 -14.83 -24.04 14.67
CA PRO A 612 -16.25 -24.08 14.37
C PRO A 612 -17.01 -24.96 15.37
N HIS A 613 -18.11 -24.43 15.87
CA HIS A 613 -19.08 -25.10 16.70
C HIS A 613 -20.41 -25.23 15.97
N LYS A 614 -21.13 -26.32 16.21
CA LYS A 614 -22.44 -26.58 15.63
C LYS A 614 -23.54 -26.37 16.67
N ILE A 615 -24.46 -25.45 16.39
CA ILE A 615 -25.61 -25.16 17.24
C ILE A 615 -26.87 -25.69 16.58
N GLU A 616 -27.44 -26.75 17.14
CA GLU A 616 -28.72 -27.27 16.68
C GLU A 616 -29.88 -26.65 17.46
N TYR A 617 -30.88 -26.16 16.71
CA TYR A 617 -32.12 -25.67 17.29
C TYR A 617 -33.19 -26.76 17.21
N VAL A 618 -33.57 -27.23 18.40
CA VAL A 618 -34.63 -28.20 18.61
C VAL A 618 -35.73 -27.49 19.41
N PRO A 619 -37.00 -27.55 18.98
CA PRO A 619 -38.05 -26.81 19.64
C PRO A 619 -38.28 -27.33 21.08
N PRO A 620 -38.63 -26.42 22.00
CA PRO A 620 -39.01 -26.79 23.35
C PRO A 620 -40.44 -27.39 23.36
N GLU A 621 -40.89 -27.87 24.52
CA GLU A 621 -42.32 -28.12 24.74
C GLU A 621 -43.08 -26.79 24.84
N ASP A 622 -42.53 -25.83 25.58
CA ASP A 622 -43.06 -24.48 25.72
C ASP A 622 -42.07 -23.44 25.19
N ASP A 623 -42.56 -22.51 24.35
CA ASP A 623 -41.77 -21.40 23.79
C ASP A 623 -41.24 -20.44 24.86
N TRP A 624 -41.83 -20.46 26.06
CA TRP A 624 -41.48 -19.59 27.19
C TRP A 624 -41.06 -20.40 28.42
N VAL A 625 -39.81 -20.22 28.84
CA VAL A 625 -39.28 -20.83 30.06
C VAL A 625 -39.39 -19.80 31.18
N CYS A 626 -40.14 -20.14 32.22
CA CYS A 626 -40.35 -19.25 33.37
C CYS A 626 -39.67 -19.81 34.62
N THR A 627 -38.81 -19.00 35.24
CA THR A 627 -38.18 -19.32 36.52
C THR A 627 -38.76 -18.40 37.61
N GLU A 628 -39.11 -18.98 38.75
CA GLU A 628 -39.52 -18.22 39.94
C GLU A 628 -38.31 -18.01 40.85
N ALA A 629 -37.94 -16.75 41.07
CA ALA A 629 -36.92 -16.38 42.03
C ALA A 629 -37.46 -15.27 42.93
N HIS A 630 -37.43 -15.49 44.25
CA HIS A 630 -37.75 -14.48 45.27
C HIS A 630 -39.14 -13.82 45.09
N GLY A 631 -40.15 -14.61 44.69
CA GLY A 631 -41.53 -14.15 44.51
C GLY A 631 -41.81 -13.44 43.17
N HIS A 632 -40.83 -13.35 42.27
CA HIS A 632 -41.02 -12.81 40.92
C HIS A 632 -40.85 -13.92 39.86
N ARG A 633 -41.84 -14.06 38.97
CA ARG A 633 -41.79 -14.98 37.81
C ARG A 633 -41.11 -14.27 36.64
N LYS A 634 -39.88 -14.66 36.31
CA LYS A 634 -39.18 -14.18 35.11
C LYS A 634 -39.34 -15.20 34.00
N CYS A 635 -40.07 -14.84 32.94
CA CYS A 635 -40.23 -15.65 31.75
C CYS A 635 -39.30 -15.16 30.64
N GLN A 636 -38.59 -16.09 30.00
CA GLN A 636 -37.73 -15.81 28.86
C GLN A 636 -38.09 -16.74 27.71
N HIS A 637 -38.02 -16.20 26.49
CA HIS A 637 -38.25 -17.01 25.29
C HIS A 637 -37.15 -18.06 25.15
N TYR A 638 -37.50 -19.28 24.76
CA TYR A 638 -36.57 -20.41 24.70
C TYR A 638 -35.33 -20.15 23.83
N VAL A 639 -35.47 -19.36 22.76
CA VAL A 639 -34.32 -18.93 21.94
C VAL A 639 -33.25 -18.22 22.79
N GLN A 640 -33.66 -17.35 23.71
CA GLN A 640 -32.71 -16.67 24.59
C GLN A 640 -32.10 -17.66 25.59
N VAL A 641 -32.90 -18.53 26.18
CA VAL A 641 -32.41 -19.56 27.12
C VAL A 641 -31.40 -20.49 26.45
N ARG A 642 -31.63 -20.88 25.19
CA ARG A 642 -30.72 -21.72 24.41
C ARG A 642 -29.42 -20.97 24.10
N ALA A 643 -29.50 -19.70 23.72
CA ALA A 643 -28.32 -18.86 23.48
C ALA A 643 -27.50 -18.68 24.77
N ASP A 644 -28.14 -18.35 25.89
CA ASP A 644 -27.51 -18.19 27.20
C ASP A 644 -26.80 -19.48 27.63
N ALA A 645 -27.50 -20.62 27.55
CA ALA A 645 -26.95 -21.92 27.93
C ALA A 645 -25.76 -22.35 27.05
N TYR A 646 -25.87 -22.13 25.73
CA TYR A 646 -24.80 -22.41 24.79
C TYR A 646 -23.56 -21.56 25.07
N CYS A 647 -23.74 -20.24 25.21
CA CYS A 647 -22.64 -19.31 25.48
C CYS A 647 -22.00 -19.55 26.85
N ALA A 648 -22.78 -19.84 27.88
CA ALA A 648 -22.25 -20.17 29.21
C ALA A 648 -21.38 -21.43 29.19
N LYS A 649 -21.68 -22.39 28.30
CA LYS A 649 -20.94 -23.63 28.17
C LYS A 649 -19.68 -23.50 27.31
N TYR A 650 -19.81 -22.93 26.11
CA TYR A 650 -18.73 -22.93 25.11
C TYR A 650 -17.91 -21.64 25.10
N MET A 651 -18.50 -20.51 25.49
CA MET A 651 -17.90 -19.18 25.35
C MET A 651 -18.07 -18.34 26.63
N PRO A 652 -17.74 -18.87 27.83
CA PRO A 652 -18.06 -18.21 29.10
C PRO A 652 -17.38 -16.85 29.27
N SER A 653 -16.26 -16.61 28.60
CA SER A 653 -15.53 -15.34 28.61
C SER A 653 -16.12 -14.28 27.67
N TRP A 654 -17.04 -14.64 26.76
CA TRP A 654 -17.56 -13.70 25.77
C TRP A 654 -18.95 -13.16 26.17
N THR A 655 -18.95 -12.02 26.84
CA THR A 655 -20.17 -11.40 27.41
C THR A 655 -21.26 -11.06 26.40
N ALA A 656 -20.92 -10.73 25.15
CA ALA A 656 -21.87 -10.41 24.09
C ALA A 656 -22.41 -11.64 23.34
N CYS A 657 -21.91 -12.84 23.65
CA CYS A 657 -22.29 -14.07 22.95
C CYS A 657 -23.80 -14.33 22.96
N PRO A 658 -24.52 -14.24 24.10
CA PRO A 658 -25.93 -14.63 24.12
C PRO A 658 -26.83 -13.75 23.25
N ASP A 659 -26.51 -12.46 23.15
CA ASP A 659 -27.26 -11.53 22.29
C ASP A 659 -27.04 -11.83 20.80
N ILE A 660 -25.79 -12.10 20.40
CA ILE A 660 -25.43 -12.41 19.01
C ILE A 660 -26.03 -13.75 18.59
N ILE A 661 -25.83 -14.81 19.38
CA ILE A 661 -26.38 -16.14 19.10
C ILE A 661 -27.91 -16.11 19.15
N GLY A 662 -28.50 -15.40 20.12
CA GLY A 662 -29.94 -15.23 20.21
C GLY A 662 -30.53 -14.53 18.99
N ALA A 663 -29.88 -13.49 18.47
CA ALA A 663 -30.31 -12.81 17.24
C ALA A 663 -30.21 -13.74 16.02
N ALA A 664 -29.11 -14.49 15.87
CA ALA A 664 -28.93 -15.45 14.78
C ALA A 664 -29.99 -16.56 14.81
N LEU A 665 -30.26 -17.13 15.99
CA LEU A 665 -31.29 -18.15 16.18
C LEU A 665 -32.68 -17.64 15.80
N ARG A 666 -33.05 -16.40 16.20
CA ARG A 666 -34.35 -15.80 15.82
C ARG A 666 -34.46 -15.63 14.31
N SER A 667 -33.43 -15.07 13.67
CA SER A 667 -33.43 -14.85 12.22
C SER A 667 -33.57 -16.17 11.44
N HIS A 668 -32.85 -17.22 11.84
CA HIS A 668 -32.99 -18.52 11.20
C HIS A 668 -34.32 -19.21 11.49
N LEU A 669 -34.91 -18.99 12.67
CA LEU A 669 -36.24 -19.47 12.98
C LEU A 669 -37.30 -18.82 12.06
N ASP A 670 -37.20 -17.51 11.79
CA ASP A 670 -38.08 -16.81 10.86
C ASP A 670 -37.97 -17.38 9.43
N VAL A 671 -36.75 -17.64 8.97
CA VAL A 671 -36.48 -18.27 7.67
C VAL A 671 -37.06 -19.69 7.62
N TYR A 672 -36.85 -20.47 8.68
CA TYR A 672 -37.40 -21.81 8.79
C TYR A 672 -38.93 -21.79 8.77
N GLU A 673 -39.58 -20.92 9.55
CA GLU A 673 -41.03 -20.80 9.58
C GLU A 673 -41.58 -20.44 8.19
N ALA A 674 -40.97 -19.47 7.51
CA ALA A 674 -41.37 -19.10 6.14
C ALA A 674 -41.20 -20.24 5.13
N ALA A 675 -40.18 -21.09 5.30
CA ALA A 675 -39.98 -22.28 4.47
C ALA A 675 -40.99 -23.38 4.81
N MET A 676 -41.22 -23.65 6.10
CA MET A 676 -42.15 -24.66 6.61
C MET A 676 -43.58 -24.42 6.12
N TRP A 677 -44.06 -23.17 6.13
CA TRP A 677 -45.40 -22.84 5.62
C TRP A 677 -45.53 -22.99 4.11
N ARG A 678 -44.44 -22.86 3.35
CA ARG A 678 -44.41 -23.15 1.90
C ARG A 678 -44.25 -24.65 1.61
N GLY A 679 -43.66 -25.39 2.55
CA GLY A 679 -43.41 -26.81 2.45
C GLY A 679 -44.67 -27.69 2.46
N LYS A 680 -44.50 -28.92 1.97
CA LYS A 680 -45.55 -29.95 1.94
C LYS A 680 -45.58 -30.82 3.20
N ASP A 681 -44.55 -30.74 4.06
CA ASP A 681 -44.45 -31.55 5.27
C ASP A 681 -45.54 -31.20 6.31
N LEU A 682 -46.49 -32.11 6.47
CA LEU A 682 -47.62 -31.95 7.39
C LEU A 682 -47.21 -32.09 8.86
N TYR A 683 -46.22 -32.92 9.18
CA TYR A 683 -45.71 -33.04 10.54
C TYR A 683 -45.02 -31.76 10.98
N ALA A 684 -44.22 -31.15 10.09
CA ALA A 684 -43.56 -29.88 10.38
C ALA A 684 -44.56 -28.75 10.70
N LYS A 685 -45.71 -28.70 10.01
CA LYS A 685 -46.77 -27.71 10.25
C LYS A 685 -47.40 -27.83 11.64
N LEU A 686 -47.57 -29.05 12.13
CA LEU A 686 -48.04 -29.32 13.49
C LEU A 686 -46.91 -29.25 14.54
N GLY A 687 -45.65 -29.10 14.13
CA GLY A 687 -44.51 -29.15 15.04
C GLY A 687 -44.24 -30.55 15.60
N LEU A 688 -44.64 -31.59 14.87
CA LEU A 688 -44.55 -32.99 15.26
C LEU A 688 -43.49 -33.73 14.44
N VAL A 689 -43.24 -34.97 14.85
CA VAL A 689 -42.37 -35.94 14.19
C VAL A 689 -43.20 -37.12 13.67
N LYS A 690 -42.72 -37.80 12.63
CA LYS A 690 -43.34 -39.05 12.13
C LYS A 690 -43.40 -40.07 13.28
N GLY A 691 -44.52 -40.77 13.39
CA GLY A 691 -44.81 -41.67 14.51
C GLY A 691 -45.53 -41.02 15.71
N ALA A 692 -45.95 -39.75 15.61
CA ALA A 692 -46.82 -39.11 16.59
C ALA A 692 -48.18 -39.83 16.73
N THR A 693 -48.70 -39.94 17.95
CA THR A 693 -50.00 -40.57 18.24
C THR A 693 -51.16 -39.68 17.81
N SER A 694 -52.37 -40.25 17.72
CA SER A 694 -53.58 -39.48 17.41
C SER A 694 -53.80 -38.33 18.41
N ASP A 695 -53.59 -38.61 19.70
CA ASP A 695 -53.73 -37.64 20.79
C ASP A 695 -52.68 -36.51 20.70
N GLU A 696 -51.43 -36.86 20.35
CA GLU A 696 -50.35 -35.88 20.14
C GLU A 696 -50.68 -34.96 18.95
N ILE A 697 -51.28 -35.50 17.88
CA ILE A 697 -51.72 -34.76 16.70
C ILE A 697 -52.87 -33.80 17.03
N GLU A 698 -53.87 -34.27 17.77
CA GLU A 698 -55.00 -33.46 18.22
C GLU A 698 -54.56 -32.34 19.15
N HIS A 699 -53.73 -32.66 20.13
CA HIS A 699 -53.18 -31.67 21.07
C HIS A 699 -52.37 -30.58 20.34
N ALA A 700 -51.47 -30.96 19.44
CA ALA A 700 -50.64 -30.03 18.69
C ALA A 700 -51.48 -29.12 17.78
N TYR A 701 -52.51 -29.67 17.12
CA TYR A 701 -53.44 -28.91 16.29
C TYR A 701 -54.17 -27.83 17.11
N HIS A 702 -54.73 -28.19 18.27
CA HIS A 702 -55.44 -27.24 19.13
C HIS A 702 -54.53 -26.09 19.60
N ILE A 703 -53.30 -26.38 20.01
CA ILE A 703 -52.33 -25.34 20.39
C ILE A 703 -52.03 -24.41 19.22
N ARG A 704 -51.77 -24.97 18.03
CA ARG A 704 -51.37 -24.20 16.85
C ARG A 704 -52.51 -23.33 16.30
N VAL A 705 -53.75 -23.80 16.35
CA VAL A 705 -54.93 -23.03 15.91
C VAL A 705 -55.20 -21.84 16.81
N LEU A 706 -54.91 -21.93 18.11
CA LEU A 706 -55.01 -20.77 19.02
C LEU A 706 -54.02 -19.66 18.61
N ARG A 707 -52.85 -20.03 18.08
CA ARG A 707 -51.83 -19.10 17.59
C ARG A 707 -52.12 -18.57 16.18
N TYR A 708 -52.52 -19.45 15.26
CA TYR A 708 -52.78 -19.15 13.85
C TYR A 708 -54.25 -19.41 13.51
N ASN A 709 -55.13 -18.53 13.97
CA ASN A 709 -56.57 -18.68 13.79
C ASN A 709 -57.04 -18.16 12.43
N ASN A 710 -58.27 -18.54 12.06
CA ASN A 710 -58.87 -18.16 10.77
C ASN A 710 -59.04 -16.63 10.58
N ALA A 711 -59.11 -15.86 11.67
CA ALA A 711 -59.30 -14.41 11.58
C ALA A 711 -57.99 -13.66 11.33
N THR A 712 -56.88 -14.11 11.93
CA THR A 712 -55.57 -13.43 11.79
C THR A 712 -54.77 -13.97 10.62
N GLU A 713 -54.74 -15.29 10.42
CA GLU A 713 -53.87 -15.94 9.43
C GLU A 713 -54.59 -17.09 8.70
N PRO A 714 -55.63 -16.81 7.90
CA PRO A 714 -56.52 -17.82 7.31
C PRO A 714 -55.79 -18.86 6.45
N GLN A 715 -54.76 -18.44 5.70
CA GLN A 715 -53.97 -19.34 4.86
C GLN A 715 -53.15 -20.36 5.67
N LYS A 716 -52.70 -20.00 6.88
CA LYS A 716 -51.98 -20.94 7.76
C LYS A 716 -52.97 -21.84 8.49
N TYR A 717 -54.11 -21.29 8.90
CA TYR A 717 -55.20 -22.06 9.49
C TYR A 717 -55.68 -23.19 8.57
N GLU A 718 -55.92 -22.92 7.28
CA GLU A 718 -56.32 -23.94 6.29
C GLU A 718 -55.25 -25.04 6.15
N LYS A 719 -53.97 -24.67 6.15
CA LYS A 719 -52.86 -25.64 6.09
C LYS A 719 -52.75 -26.49 7.35
N LEU A 720 -53.04 -25.93 8.53
CA LEU A 720 -53.11 -26.68 9.78
C LEU A 720 -54.27 -27.67 9.77
N GLN A 721 -55.45 -27.25 9.27
CA GLN A 721 -56.60 -28.12 9.14
C GLN A 721 -56.32 -29.27 8.17
N ALA A 722 -55.73 -29.00 7.00
CA ALA A 722 -55.33 -30.02 6.05
C ALA A 722 -54.30 -31.02 6.63
N ALA A 723 -53.37 -30.52 7.47
CA ALA A 723 -52.41 -31.37 8.18
C ALA A 723 -53.11 -32.27 9.20
N TYR A 724 -54.02 -31.72 10.00
CA TYR A 724 -54.81 -32.48 10.96
C TYR A 724 -55.69 -33.54 10.29
N ASP A 725 -56.46 -33.17 9.26
CA ASP A 725 -57.38 -34.07 8.55
C ASP A 725 -56.67 -35.24 7.86
N THR A 726 -55.38 -35.08 7.54
CA THR A 726 -54.55 -36.12 6.94
C THR A 726 -53.86 -36.98 8.00
N LEU A 727 -53.29 -36.36 9.03
CA LEU A 727 -52.46 -37.06 10.02
C LEU A 727 -53.29 -37.73 11.13
N HIS A 728 -54.46 -37.18 11.49
CA HIS A 728 -55.34 -37.75 12.50
C HIS A 728 -56.12 -38.97 11.98
N ASP A 729 -56.41 -39.02 10.67
CA ASP A 729 -57.02 -40.18 10.02
C ASP A 729 -55.99 -41.32 9.86
N PRO A 730 -56.20 -42.50 10.50
CA PRO A 730 -55.23 -43.60 10.47
C PRO A 730 -54.89 -44.09 9.06
N VAL A 731 -55.84 -44.08 8.13
CA VAL A 731 -55.64 -44.57 6.76
C VAL A 731 -54.84 -43.54 5.97
N LYS A 732 -55.23 -42.27 6.02
CA LYS A 732 -54.50 -41.21 5.29
C LYS A 732 -53.09 -41.04 5.82
N LYS A 733 -52.90 -41.10 7.14
CA LYS A 733 -51.58 -41.08 7.78
C LYS A 733 -50.70 -42.22 7.30
N TYR A 734 -51.23 -43.44 7.25
CA TYR A 734 -50.48 -44.61 6.76
C TYR A 734 -49.88 -44.37 5.36
N TYR A 735 -50.70 -43.90 4.41
CA TYR A 735 -50.22 -43.64 3.04
C TYR A 735 -49.28 -42.43 2.95
N TYR A 736 -49.46 -41.42 3.82
CA TYR A 736 -48.55 -40.28 3.91
C TYR A 736 -47.15 -40.72 4.40
N ASP A 737 -47.11 -41.59 5.39
CA ASP A 737 -45.90 -42.15 6.02
C ASP A 737 -45.17 -43.21 5.16
N LEU A 738 -45.77 -43.67 4.05
CA LEU A 738 -45.10 -44.60 3.15
C LEU A 738 -43.87 -43.95 2.51
N PRO A 739 -42.76 -44.69 2.36
CA PRO A 739 -41.57 -44.16 1.73
C PRO A 739 -41.88 -43.75 0.29
N CYS A 740 -41.22 -42.68 -0.14
CA CYS A 740 -41.40 -42.20 -1.49
C CYS A 740 -40.70 -43.13 -2.51
N MET A 741 -41.45 -43.56 -3.53
CA MET A 741 -40.87 -44.30 -4.65
C MET A 741 -40.23 -43.31 -5.63
N LYS A 742 -38.92 -43.42 -5.85
CA LYS A 742 -38.20 -42.56 -6.78
C LYS A 742 -38.41 -43.04 -8.22
N PHE A 743 -39.09 -42.24 -9.03
CA PHE A 743 -39.27 -42.47 -10.47
C PHE A 743 -38.61 -41.34 -11.26
N PHE A 744 -37.53 -41.62 -11.98
CA PHE A 744 -36.81 -40.60 -12.78
C PHE A 744 -36.42 -39.34 -11.98
N GLY A 745 -36.06 -39.52 -10.70
CA GLY A 745 -35.75 -38.42 -9.79
C GLY A 745 -36.97 -37.71 -9.16
N LEU A 746 -38.20 -38.08 -9.54
CA LEU A 746 -39.43 -37.56 -8.96
C LEU A 746 -39.98 -38.47 -7.85
N CYS A 747 -40.64 -37.84 -6.88
CA CYS A 747 -41.24 -38.55 -5.77
C CYS A 747 -42.67 -39.04 -6.11
N GLY A 748 -42.86 -40.37 -6.16
CA GLY A 748 -44.15 -41.03 -6.29
C GLY A 748 -44.67 -41.56 -4.96
N LYS A 749 -45.82 -41.06 -4.50
CA LYS A 749 -46.51 -41.53 -3.29
C LYS A 749 -47.67 -42.45 -3.66
N ARG A 750 -47.79 -43.58 -2.94
CA ARG A 750 -48.87 -44.54 -3.13
C ARG A 750 -50.17 -44.02 -2.50
N GLN A 751 -51.28 -44.16 -3.21
CA GLN A 751 -52.60 -43.71 -2.80
C GLN A 751 -53.46 -44.89 -2.28
N PRO A 752 -54.55 -44.63 -1.53
CA PRO A 752 -55.46 -45.65 -1.02
C PRO A 752 -56.11 -46.54 -2.10
N ASP A 753 -56.26 -46.03 -3.32
CA ASP A 753 -56.84 -46.72 -4.48
C ASP A 753 -55.81 -47.60 -5.23
N GLY A 754 -54.57 -47.66 -4.76
CA GLY A 754 -53.47 -48.39 -5.40
C GLY A 754 -52.75 -47.59 -6.49
N GLY A 755 -53.19 -46.36 -6.79
CA GLY A 755 -52.51 -45.45 -7.71
C GLY A 755 -51.20 -44.89 -7.13
N ILE A 756 -50.38 -44.29 -8.01
CA ILE A 756 -49.17 -43.57 -7.63
C ILE A 756 -49.37 -42.12 -8.04
N SER A 757 -49.42 -41.20 -7.07
CA SER A 757 -49.37 -39.76 -7.36
C SER A 757 -47.92 -39.32 -7.44
N ILE A 758 -47.50 -38.84 -8.60
CA ILE A 758 -46.16 -38.30 -8.83
C ILE A 758 -46.21 -36.80 -8.65
N THR A 759 -45.38 -36.25 -7.76
CA THR A 759 -45.23 -34.80 -7.59
C THR A 759 -43.90 -34.34 -8.18
N THR A 760 -43.92 -33.23 -8.92
CA THR A 760 -42.79 -32.74 -9.73
C THR A 760 -41.66 -32.06 -8.95
N ASP A 761 -41.77 -31.92 -7.63
CA ASP A 761 -40.83 -31.10 -6.85
C ASP A 761 -40.26 -31.96 -5.71
N ASN A 762 -38.93 -32.19 -5.75
CA ASN A 762 -38.14 -32.63 -4.60
C ASN A 762 -37.86 -31.45 -3.67
#